data_AF-A0A0C3LDQ1-F1
#
_entry.id   AF-A0A0C3LDQ1-F1
#
_cell.length_a   1.000
_cell.length_b   1.000
_cell.length_c   1.000
_cell.angle_alpha   90.00
_cell.angle_beta   90.00
_cell.angle_gamma   90.00
#
_symmetry.space_group_name_H-M   'P 1'
#
loop_
_entity.id
_entity.type
_entity.pdbx_description
1 polymer ?
#
loop_
_entity_poly.entity_id
_entity_poly.type
_entity_poly.pdbx_seq_one_letter_code
_entity_poly.pdbx_strand_id
1 'polypeptide(L)'
;MPPKESKDGKKQVTLLGFFNKPSNGATPAKAPPGQSALKSSASSASTAASDVAPTPSKRVREPSKAIASSSPVAKSSSSTAGDNTDPIDVDVQSGDESEPVAAKKKRPLKRKVIADDEGEDEDVDLEKFSLRLSQFKKPVVMRSTSGSEASSTTSRGERAVKKRRTSFASTDEDDFIAPSDEEEDDDPPPARSRTSSMSGSKSGMDVDSEEDDDEPVKKKSANAKGGSKASRPPARPSAAGASTSSTNLFMTDAERKTMSVKQDKKANEECYAFLKDIRDADRIREGEPGYNPRTLYVPDSAWKNFTPFEKQFWEIKRNYWDTVLFFQKGKFYELYENDAQIGHQLFDLKLTDRVKMKMVGVPEYSFDLWASKFLAKGYKVGKVDQAETMLGAEMRMAAEKGKGKPKAAEPKADKIVRRELSKVLTGGTLVDANMLQDDQAGHCVAIREFEDEDNFGLCVLDAATGEFNLCSFVDDVCRTKLETMMRQLRPKELVHTKGNLSVATIRLLKNILPASCLWTVLRETEGYDYDGTLQALEEMFPAGDENAMEEDDVLSPSIPEGIRQMMGSRVAMEAIGAMIWYLRQLNIDKDLVSMKNFNIYDPMKQGLGLVLDGQTLSHIEVLQNNEGTDEGSLLRLLGRCVTPFGKRLFRIWLCMPLREVSAINARLDAVEDLLDAPSAEAEFAQLAKGLPDLERIVSRIHAGTCKVLDFLKVLQAFEKLSKGLKQLENEAQSFKSTNISGLLRSAPDLQPHIDSLREQFEEPKEKDDLLLPRDGKDEAYDTVEAEIESLKASLDKSLKKYAGQTGLKLDYWHSSIGTKDVYLVQAPASAKKVPKEWVKSGGTKAVTRYQVPELQGTIRSYKEAQETRNAAIRNFKAKLYADFDADRDVWLRAVRVMAELDCLFSLAKSSAAIGEPSCRPEFVESDEAFVEFEQLRHPALCLKDDFIPNDVKMGKGCDTPGIMLLTGANMAGKSTVMRMTAAGVIMAQMGMHIPAKSARISPVDKILTRMGAYDNMFSNASTFRVEMDEACKILREATPKSLVILDELGRGTSTFDGMAIAGAVLHQLATHTLGLALFATHYSSLTQDFVYHPNIRNMHMKTAVDDEKRELVFLYKLTEGTASSSFGTHVASLAGVPQSVVARAEAISIDFAEKFQKKLEAKRTSNLPLVAQADFAYLWKLAQGQIGVEGDPTRMRRVIQLIGQAAKEAYLKV
;
A
#
# COMPACT_ATOMS: atom_id res chain seq x y z
N MET A 1 -1.74 -59.09 39.52
CA MET A 1 -0.72 -59.96 40.13
C MET A 1 0.43 -60.15 39.12
N PRO A 2 1.66 -60.52 39.54
CA PRO A 2 2.89 -59.78 39.17
C PRO A 2 3.93 -60.66 38.41
N PRO A 3 5.22 -60.26 38.16
CA PRO A 3 5.99 -59.05 38.53
C PRO A 3 6.57 -58.30 37.28
N LYS A 4 7.78 -57.70 37.12
CA LYS A 4 9.07 -57.63 37.89
C LYS A 4 9.93 -56.39 37.48
N GLU A 5 11.20 -56.38 37.89
CA GLU A 5 12.32 -55.44 37.60
C GLU A 5 12.48 -54.99 36.12
N SER A 6 12.75 -53.73 35.71
CA SER A 6 13.74 -52.66 36.09
C SER A 6 15.05 -52.69 35.25
N LYS A 7 15.88 -51.64 35.08
CA LYS A 7 16.15 -50.44 35.91
C LYS A 7 16.76 -49.23 35.11
N ASP A 8 17.47 -48.32 35.81
CA ASP A 8 18.25 -47.10 35.42
C ASP A 8 18.86 -47.03 34.00
N GLY A 9 18.95 -45.86 33.34
CA GLY A 9 18.65 -44.46 33.71
C GLY A 9 19.25 -43.49 32.65
N LYS A 10 19.18 -42.16 32.68
CA LYS A 10 18.64 -41.14 33.63
C LYS A 10 18.08 -39.93 32.81
N LYS A 11 17.81 -38.77 33.42
CA LYS A 11 17.42 -37.49 32.78
C LYS A 11 18.00 -36.26 33.51
N GLN A 12 17.91 -35.07 32.91
CA GLN A 12 17.92 -33.78 33.61
C GLN A 12 16.84 -32.87 33.01
N VAL A 13 16.18 -32.05 33.84
CA VAL A 13 15.00 -31.22 33.48
C VAL A 13 15.04 -29.89 34.26
N THR A 14 14.63 -28.79 33.62
CA THR A 14 14.50 -27.44 34.18
C THR A 14 13.41 -26.68 33.40
N LEU A 15 12.65 -25.72 33.96
CA LEU A 15 12.34 -25.45 35.38
C LEU A 15 10.97 -24.70 35.43
N LEU A 16 9.97 -25.23 36.14
CA LEU A 16 8.69 -24.54 36.40
C LEU A 16 8.01 -25.18 37.62
N GLY A 17 7.51 -24.36 38.57
CA GLY A 17 6.67 -24.83 39.68
C GLY A 17 7.30 -24.93 41.07
N PHE A 18 7.56 -23.80 41.71
CA PHE A 18 7.65 -23.57 43.17
C PHE A 18 7.08 -22.14 43.39
N PHE A 19 6.19 -21.81 44.33
CA PHE A 19 5.83 -22.39 45.63
C PHE A 19 4.30 -22.56 45.81
N ASN A 20 3.85 -23.38 46.79
CA ASN A 20 2.46 -23.32 47.30
C ASN A 20 2.29 -23.97 48.71
N LYS A 21 1.69 -23.23 49.68
CA LYS A 21 1.10 -23.70 50.97
C LYS A 21 2.05 -24.37 52.00
N PRO A 22 1.62 -24.68 53.26
CA PRO A 22 0.29 -24.56 53.94
C PRO A 22 0.32 -23.52 55.12
N SER A 23 -0.61 -23.39 56.11
CA SER A 23 -1.71 -24.22 56.67
C SER A 23 -2.72 -23.37 57.51
N ASN A 24 -3.87 -23.96 57.91
CA ASN A 24 -4.79 -23.73 59.07
C ASN A 24 -5.17 -22.28 59.56
N GLY A 25 -6.36 -21.96 60.10
CA GLY A 25 -7.63 -22.70 60.26
C GLY A 25 -8.32 -22.52 61.64
N ALA A 26 -9.31 -21.61 61.79
CA ALA A 26 -10.19 -21.49 62.98
C ALA A 26 -11.47 -20.62 62.78
N THR A 27 -12.52 -20.86 63.58
CA THR A 27 -13.76 -20.05 63.84
C THR A 27 -14.13 -20.23 65.35
N PRO A 28 -15.20 -19.65 65.99
CA PRO A 28 -16.37 -18.89 65.52
C PRO A 28 -16.82 -17.68 66.45
N ALA A 29 -18.13 -17.31 66.40
CA ALA A 29 -18.92 -16.41 67.30
C ALA A 29 -18.90 -14.88 66.99
N LYS A 30 -19.94 -14.06 67.25
CA LYS A 30 -21.29 -14.23 67.87
C LYS A 30 -22.29 -13.10 67.40
N ALA A 31 -23.60 -13.25 67.65
CA ALA A 31 -24.70 -12.28 67.37
C ALA A 31 -25.29 -11.71 68.72
N PRO A 32 -26.45 -10.96 68.87
CA PRO A 32 -27.63 -10.74 67.99
C PRO A 32 -28.22 -9.26 67.98
N PRO A 33 -29.55 -8.92 68.10
CA PRO A 33 -30.47 -8.66 66.96
C PRO A 33 -31.46 -7.44 67.05
N GLY A 34 -32.29 -7.23 66.00
CA GLY A 34 -33.59 -6.50 65.98
C GLY A 34 -34.05 -6.26 64.51
N GLN A 35 -35.21 -6.71 63.97
CA GLN A 35 -36.64 -6.43 64.26
C GLN A 35 -37.05 -4.94 64.07
N SER A 36 -38.12 -4.55 63.33
CA SER A 36 -39.10 -5.33 62.55
C SER A 36 -39.97 -4.50 61.54
N ALA A 37 -40.25 -5.09 60.36
CA ALA A 37 -41.59 -5.26 59.73
C ALA A 37 -42.49 -4.10 59.18
N LEU A 38 -42.94 -4.31 57.92
CA LEU A 38 -44.30 -4.10 57.33
C LEU A 38 -44.83 -2.74 56.79
N LYS A 39 -45.23 -2.81 55.50
CA LYS A 39 -46.50 -2.37 54.86
C LYS A 39 -46.83 -0.91 54.44
N SER A 40 -46.78 -0.72 53.11
CA SER A 40 -47.89 -0.40 52.17
C SER A 40 -48.55 1.00 52.04
N SER A 41 -48.81 1.33 50.75
CA SER A 41 -50.01 1.97 50.15
C SER A 41 -50.32 3.47 50.32
N ALA A 42 -49.91 4.24 49.30
CA ALA A 42 -50.77 4.86 48.26
C ALA A 42 -51.69 6.08 48.49
N SER A 43 -51.61 7.00 47.52
CA SER A 43 -52.71 7.72 46.82
C SER A 43 -53.21 9.12 47.29
N SER A 44 -53.87 9.82 46.35
CA SER A 44 -54.42 11.20 46.36
C SER A 44 -53.40 12.35 46.47
N ALA A 45 -53.33 13.40 45.61
CA ALA A 45 -54.20 14.02 44.58
C ALA A 45 -55.15 15.16 45.07
N SER A 46 -55.70 15.94 44.13
CA SER A 46 -56.46 17.23 44.27
C SER A 46 -55.55 18.46 44.53
N THR A 47 -55.41 19.47 43.65
CA THR A 47 -56.32 20.54 43.11
C THR A 47 -56.67 21.64 44.12
N ALA A 48 -56.88 22.92 43.76
CA ALA A 48 -56.56 23.76 42.58
C ALA A 48 -57.07 25.21 42.86
N ALA A 49 -56.71 26.21 42.03
CA ALA A 49 -57.39 27.51 41.89
C ALA A 49 -57.37 28.48 43.13
N SER A 50 -57.55 29.79 43.02
CA SER A 50 -57.44 30.75 41.89
C SER A 50 -57.40 32.21 42.39
N ASP A 51 -57.29 33.15 41.44
CA ASP A 51 -57.95 34.47 41.42
C ASP A 51 -57.36 35.76 42.05
N VAL A 52 -57.21 36.74 41.14
CA VAL A 52 -57.68 38.15 41.20
C VAL A 52 -56.84 39.21 41.94
N ALA A 53 -56.50 40.27 41.18
CA ALA A 53 -55.98 41.56 41.63
C ALA A 53 -57.11 42.60 41.82
N PRO A 54 -56.85 43.79 42.41
CA PRO A 54 -56.60 44.94 41.54
C PRO A 54 -55.64 46.03 42.07
N THR A 55 -55.45 47.07 41.25
CA THR A 55 -54.76 48.37 41.46
C THR A 55 -55.65 49.37 42.28
N PRO A 56 -55.35 50.69 42.56
CA PRO A 56 -54.45 51.63 41.83
C PRO A 56 -53.81 52.89 42.53
N SER A 57 -53.04 53.65 41.72
CA SER A 57 -52.98 55.15 41.63
C SER A 57 -52.09 56.07 42.54
N LYS A 58 -51.21 56.84 41.83
CA LYS A 58 -51.05 58.33 41.78
C LYS A 58 -49.98 59.14 42.61
N ARG A 59 -49.18 59.90 41.82
CA ARG A 59 -48.86 61.37 41.86
C ARG A 59 -47.54 61.98 42.44
N VAL A 60 -46.72 62.50 41.50
CA VAL A 60 -46.26 63.92 41.32
C VAL A 60 -45.21 64.59 42.25
N ARG A 61 -44.08 65.07 41.65
CA ARG A 61 -43.64 66.50 41.61
C ARG A 61 -42.45 66.79 40.67
N GLU A 62 -42.35 68.04 40.17
CA GLU A 62 -41.15 68.67 39.55
C GLU A 62 -40.58 69.79 40.47
N PRO A 63 -39.47 70.50 40.13
CA PRO A 63 -39.59 71.73 39.30
C PRO A 63 -38.38 72.16 38.39
N SER A 64 -38.69 72.73 37.20
CA SER A 64 -38.06 73.87 36.44
C SER A 64 -36.62 74.37 36.75
N LYS A 65 -35.73 74.75 35.81
CA LYS A 65 -35.76 75.81 34.74
C LYS A 65 -34.48 75.71 33.82
N ALA A 66 -34.16 76.55 32.82
CA ALA A 66 -34.84 77.24 31.68
C ALA A 66 -33.84 78.20 30.93
N ILE A 67 -34.21 78.77 29.76
CA ILE A 67 -33.52 79.84 28.96
C ILE A 67 -32.24 79.38 28.18
N ALA A 68 -31.94 79.71 26.90
CA ALA A 68 -32.62 80.18 25.65
C ALA A 68 -31.50 80.25 24.54
N SER A 69 -31.63 80.37 23.21
CA SER A 69 -32.69 80.42 22.15
C SER A 69 -32.06 79.82 20.84
N SER A 70 -32.26 80.12 19.54
CA SER A 70 -33.03 81.10 18.71
C SER A 70 -33.24 80.57 17.25
N SER A 71 -33.66 81.42 16.29
CA SER A 71 -33.78 81.17 14.82
C SER A 71 -33.84 82.55 14.08
N PRO A 72 -34.18 82.74 12.77
CA PRO A 72 -34.38 81.85 11.59
C PRO A 72 -33.76 82.40 10.24
N VAL A 73 -34.37 82.10 9.06
CA VAL A 73 -34.27 82.75 7.69
C VAL A 73 -33.24 82.17 6.68
N ALA A 74 -33.46 82.07 5.33
CA ALA A 74 -34.63 81.75 4.46
C ALA A 74 -34.24 81.69 2.94
N LYS A 75 -35.11 81.09 2.07
CA LYS A 75 -35.32 81.35 0.61
C LYS A 75 -34.22 80.90 -0.40
N SER A 76 -34.47 80.65 -1.71
CA SER A 76 -35.71 80.58 -2.54
C SER A 76 -35.47 79.96 -3.95
N SER A 77 -36.56 79.46 -4.62
CA SER A 77 -36.85 79.49 -6.11
C SER A 77 -35.82 78.90 -7.11
N SER A 78 -36.07 78.26 -8.27
CA SER A 78 -37.17 78.03 -9.25
C SER A 78 -36.46 77.58 -10.58
N SER A 79 -36.99 76.98 -11.66
CA SER A 79 -38.30 76.42 -12.09
C SER A 79 -38.14 75.73 -13.49
N THR A 80 -39.13 74.95 -13.95
CA THR A 80 -39.43 74.52 -15.36
C THR A 80 -38.37 73.70 -16.15
N ALA A 81 -38.66 72.76 -17.07
CA ALA A 81 -39.82 71.95 -17.51
C ALA A 81 -39.28 70.86 -18.52
N GLY A 82 -39.99 69.85 -19.07
CA GLY A 82 -41.35 69.30 -18.94
C GLY A 82 -41.80 68.55 -20.24
N ASP A 83 -42.65 67.51 -20.13
CA ASP A 83 -43.48 66.87 -21.20
C ASP A 83 -42.80 66.15 -22.42
N ASN A 84 -43.34 65.11 -23.10
CA ASN A 84 -44.38 64.08 -22.81
C ASN A 84 -44.32 62.86 -23.81
N THR A 85 -45.07 61.77 -23.51
CA THR A 85 -45.58 60.66 -24.41
C THR A 85 -44.70 59.81 -25.38
N ASP A 86 -44.54 58.50 -25.10
CA ASP A 86 -45.19 57.29 -25.72
C ASP A 86 -45.66 57.25 -27.21
N PRO A 87 -45.84 56.05 -27.85
CA PRO A 87 -45.06 54.78 -27.86
C PRO A 87 -45.04 54.09 -29.29
N ILE A 88 -45.00 52.73 -29.39
CA ILE A 88 -45.26 51.81 -30.57
C ILE A 88 -44.07 51.57 -31.55
N ASP A 89 -43.85 50.40 -32.21
CA ASP A 89 -44.07 48.93 -31.99
C ASP A 89 -43.48 48.14 -33.21
N VAL A 90 -43.33 46.79 -33.13
CA VAL A 90 -43.06 45.78 -34.21
C VAL A 90 -41.82 45.97 -35.14
N ASP A 91 -41.28 45.00 -35.90
CA ASP A 91 -41.53 43.56 -36.22
C ASP A 91 -40.12 42.91 -36.52
N VAL A 92 -39.70 41.71 -36.06
CA VAL A 92 -40.06 40.30 -36.44
C VAL A 92 -39.17 39.65 -37.54
N GLN A 93 -39.02 38.31 -37.45
CA GLN A 93 -38.31 37.36 -38.35
C GLN A 93 -36.75 37.45 -38.32
N SER A 94 -36.01 36.43 -37.85
CA SER A 94 -35.81 35.04 -38.33
C SER A 94 -35.00 34.96 -39.63
N GLY A 95 -34.06 34.03 -39.80
CA GLY A 95 -33.59 32.90 -38.97
C GLY A 95 -32.72 31.97 -39.84
N ASP A 96 -32.06 30.98 -39.23
CA ASP A 96 -31.38 29.85 -39.90
C ASP A 96 -30.25 30.21 -40.91
N GLU A 97 -29.28 29.37 -41.27
CA GLU A 97 -28.71 28.16 -40.66
C GLU A 97 -27.26 28.01 -41.21
N SER A 98 -26.61 26.88 -40.90
CA SER A 98 -25.48 26.29 -41.65
C SER A 98 -24.09 26.94 -41.58
N GLU A 99 -23.14 26.10 -41.18
CA GLU A 99 -21.69 26.22 -41.31
C GLU A 99 -21.24 25.92 -42.77
N PRO A 100 -19.95 25.65 -43.08
CA PRO A 100 -18.67 26.10 -42.50
C PRO A 100 -17.76 26.69 -43.61
N VAL A 101 -16.44 26.87 -43.35
CA VAL A 101 -15.34 26.26 -44.16
C VAL A 101 -13.94 26.68 -43.67
N ALA A 102 -12.98 25.77 -43.87
CA ALA A 102 -11.64 25.75 -43.28
C ALA A 102 -10.65 26.87 -43.69
N ALA A 103 -10.04 27.47 -42.67
CA ALA A 103 -8.60 27.70 -42.48
C ALA A 103 -7.61 27.79 -43.68
N LYS A 104 -6.75 28.84 -43.66
CA LYS A 104 -5.27 28.69 -43.61
C LYS A 104 -4.47 30.00 -43.39
N LYS A 105 -3.64 30.00 -42.33
CA LYS A 105 -2.25 30.50 -42.22
C LYS A 105 -1.78 31.48 -43.34
N LYS A 106 -1.47 32.77 -43.09
CA LYS A 106 -0.17 33.22 -42.48
C LYS A 106 -0.08 34.75 -42.19
N ARG A 107 0.66 35.07 -41.11
CA ARG A 107 1.48 36.27 -40.79
C ARG A 107 2.35 36.81 -41.96
N PRO A 108 3.07 37.98 -41.86
CA PRO A 108 3.05 39.08 -40.85
C PRO A 108 3.24 40.54 -41.41
N LEU A 109 3.33 41.55 -40.51
CA LEU A 109 4.29 42.70 -40.47
C LEU A 109 3.78 44.17 -40.42
N LYS A 110 4.22 44.86 -39.34
CA LYS A 110 4.81 46.23 -39.24
C LYS A 110 3.95 47.52 -39.30
N ARG A 111 4.00 48.24 -38.15
CA ARG A 111 4.26 49.70 -37.96
C ARG A 111 3.15 50.68 -38.40
N LYS A 112 3.02 51.91 -37.85
CA LYS A 112 3.79 52.68 -36.83
C LYS A 112 2.86 53.70 -36.12
N VAL A 113 3.45 54.63 -35.35
CA VAL A 113 2.90 55.88 -34.74
C VAL A 113 2.35 55.62 -33.31
N ILE A 114 2.92 56.11 -32.19
CA ILE A 114 3.40 57.46 -31.74
C ILE A 114 2.16 58.32 -31.36
N ALA A 115 2.04 59.00 -30.20
CA ALA A 115 3.05 59.67 -29.37
C ALA A 115 2.70 59.77 -27.85
N ASP A 116 3.70 60.20 -27.07
CA ASP A 116 3.67 61.05 -25.85
C ASP A 116 2.92 60.62 -24.55
N ASP A 117 3.37 60.99 -23.33
CA ASP A 117 4.74 61.13 -22.77
C ASP A 117 4.67 61.17 -21.21
N GLU A 118 5.78 61.50 -20.54
CA GLU A 118 6.03 61.73 -19.10
C GLU A 118 6.26 60.47 -18.24
N GLY A 119 7.55 60.23 -17.96
CA GLY A 119 8.06 59.39 -16.88
C GLY A 119 9.29 60.06 -16.24
N GLU A 120 10.00 59.36 -15.37
CA GLU A 120 11.36 59.72 -14.94
C GLU A 120 12.13 58.44 -14.57
N ASP A 121 13.32 58.25 -15.15
CA ASP A 121 14.12 57.02 -15.10
C ASP A 121 15.46 57.22 -14.36
N GLU A 122 15.99 56.17 -13.74
CA GLU A 122 17.45 55.97 -13.63
C GLU A 122 17.81 54.48 -13.88
N ASP A 123 18.46 54.19 -15.01
CA ASP A 123 19.18 52.94 -15.29
C ASP A 123 20.54 52.92 -14.50
N VAL A 124 21.45 51.93 -14.62
CA VAL A 124 22.46 51.83 -15.69
C VAL A 124 23.21 50.47 -15.67
N ASP A 125 23.21 49.84 -16.85
CA ASP A 125 24.17 48.88 -17.45
C ASP A 125 24.46 47.45 -16.92
N LEU A 126 24.94 46.65 -17.88
CA LEU A 126 25.39 45.26 -17.76
C LEU A 126 26.92 45.15 -17.83
N GLU A 127 27.55 44.17 -17.15
CA GLU A 127 28.45 43.19 -17.81
C GLU A 127 29.04 42.07 -16.89
N LYS A 128 29.09 40.85 -17.46
CA LYS A 128 30.10 39.77 -17.26
C LYS A 128 30.21 38.99 -15.91
N PHE A 129 30.94 37.87 -16.02
CA PHE A 129 31.54 36.99 -14.99
C PHE A 129 30.68 36.07 -14.08
N SER A 130 30.18 34.98 -14.67
CA SER A 130 30.59 33.57 -14.42
C SER A 130 30.72 32.96 -12.99
N LEU A 131 30.32 31.68 -12.90
CA LEU A 131 30.85 30.60 -12.03
C LEU A 131 30.52 30.56 -10.52
N ARG A 132 29.67 29.56 -10.18
CA ARG A 132 29.91 28.46 -9.21
C ARG A 132 29.68 28.62 -7.68
N LEU A 133 28.91 27.62 -7.21
CA LEU A 133 29.09 26.80 -5.98
C LEU A 133 28.50 27.26 -4.61
N SER A 134 27.36 26.61 -4.29
CA SER A 134 27.24 25.59 -3.23
C SER A 134 26.80 25.93 -1.79
N GLN A 135 26.36 24.85 -1.11
CA GLN A 135 26.11 24.67 0.33
C GLN A 135 24.81 25.22 0.93
N PHE A 136 23.74 24.42 0.86
CA PHE A 136 22.70 24.43 1.89
C PHE A 136 23.18 23.73 3.17
N LYS A 137 23.09 24.41 4.31
CA LYS A 137 23.16 23.79 5.65
C LYS A 137 21.75 23.62 6.22
N LYS A 138 21.60 22.67 7.14
CA LYS A 138 20.33 22.42 7.86
C LYS A 138 19.96 23.63 8.75
N PRO A 139 18.66 23.97 8.90
CA PRO A 139 18.22 25.05 9.77
C PRO A 139 18.28 24.65 11.26
N VAL A 140 18.37 25.65 12.13
CA VAL A 140 18.21 25.53 13.59
C VAL A 140 16.98 26.34 14.01
N VAL A 141 16.21 25.82 14.96
CA VAL A 141 15.01 26.46 15.51
C VAL A 141 15.39 27.70 16.34
N MET A 142 14.65 28.79 16.15
CA MET A 142 14.65 29.92 17.10
C MET A 142 13.20 30.30 17.44
N ARG A 143 12.96 30.69 18.70
CA ARG A 143 11.65 31.00 19.27
C ARG A 143 11.76 32.32 20.05
N SER A 144 10.86 33.26 19.79
CA SER A 144 10.69 34.50 20.54
C SER A 144 9.41 34.47 21.39
N THR A 145 9.30 35.36 22.38
CA THR A 145 8.40 35.17 23.54
C THR A 145 7.90 36.47 24.18
N SER A 146 6.58 36.54 24.42
CA SER A 146 5.90 37.31 25.49
C SER A 146 4.39 36.98 25.43
N GLY A 147 3.57 37.13 26.48
CA GLY A 147 3.82 37.53 27.88
C GLY A 147 2.57 38.26 28.44
N SER A 148 2.20 38.17 29.73
CA SER A 148 2.70 37.36 30.86
C SER A 148 1.56 37.23 31.91
N GLU A 149 1.88 36.86 33.16
CA GLU A 149 0.98 36.82 34.33
C GLU A 149 -0.15 35.76 34.29
N ALA A 150 -0.74 35.30 35.40
CA ALA A 150 -0.30 35.18 36.81
C ALA A 150 -1.29 34.22 37.52
N SER A 151 -0.99 33.53 38.63
CA SER A 151 0.24 33.36 39.44
C SER A 151 0.37 31.84 39.72
N SER A 152 0.75 31.21 40.85
CA SER A 152 1.34 31.48 42.20
C SER A 152 1.69 30.06 42.76
N THR A 153 2.51 29.74 43.76
CA THR A 153 3.63 30.27 44.58
C THR A 153 4.14 29.05 45.39
N THR A 154 5.36 28.87 45.92
CA THR A 154 6.60 29.65 46.19
C THR A 154 7.72 28.60 46.40
N SER A 155 9.04 28.84 46.54
CA SER A 155 9.92 30.02 46.50
C SER A 155 11.40 29.56 46.47
N ARG A 156 12.31 30.29 45.78
CA ARG A 156 13.79 30.36 45.98
C ARG A 156 14.62 29.03 45.99
N GLY A 157 15.76 28.92 45.31
CA GLY A 157 16.45 29.86 44.40
C GLY A 157 17.77 29.30 43.81
N GLU A 158 18.05 29.72 42.56
CA GLU A 158 19.30 29.74 41.76
C GLU A 158 20.57 28.88 42.04
N ARG A 159 21.01 28.16 40.98
CA ARG A 159 22.34 28.13 40.29
C ARG A 159 23.68 28.07 41.08
N ALA A 160 24.77 27.43 40.59
CA ALA A 160 25.06 26.49 39.49
C ALA A 160 26.58 26.08 39.52
N VAL A 161 27.01 25.13 38.64
CA VAL A 161 28.40 24.83 38.11
C VAL A 161 28.75 23.30 38.16
N LYS A 162 30.00 22.85 37.86
CA LYS A 162 30.37 21.52 37.29
C LYS A 162 31.91 21.24 37.39
N LYS A 163 32.45 19.99 37.37
CA LYS A 163 32.45 19.04 36.20
C LYS A 163 33.13 17.63 36.39
N ARG A 164 32.51 16.54 35.86
CA ARG A 164 33.11 15.32 35.17
C ARG A 164 33.62 14.06 35.96
N ARG A 165 32.86 12.94 35.81
CA ARG A 165 33.23 11.49 35.78
C ARG A 165 34.50 10.96 36.52
N THR A 166 34.26 10.12 37.54
CA THR A 166 34.89 8.79 37.70
C THR A 166 33.90 7.81 38.34
N SER A 167 34.17 6.50 38.25
CA SER A 167 33.30 5.44 38.77
C SER A 167 34.08 4.47 39.67
N PHE A 168 33.95 4.64 40.98
CA PHE A 168 34.09 3.59 41.99
C PHE A 168 33.17 3.93 43.19
N ALA A 169 32.94 2.99 44.09
CA ALA A 169 31.90 3.13 45.13
C ALA A 169 32.36 3.96 46.35
N SER A 170 31.38 4.65 46.95
CA SER A 170 31.37 5.31 48.27
C SER A 170 32.38 6.44 48.58
N THR A 171 31.80 7.63 48.77
CA THR A 171 32.16 8.72 49.72
C THR A 171 33.37 9.65 49.46
N ASP A 172 33.03 10.95 49.52
CA ASP A 172 33.77 12.14 50.02
C ASP A 172 34.60 13.08 49.09
N GLU A 173 34.27 14.39 49.25
CA GLU A 173 34.99 15.67 49.01
C GLU A 173 35.27 16.28 47.59
N ASP A 174 34.51 17.36 47.30
CA ASP A 174 34.83 18.68 46.68
C ASP A 174 35.38 18.92 45.24
N ASP A 175 35.07 20.13 44.70
CA ASP A 175 35.25 20.61 43.31
C ASP A 175 35.86 22.05 43.31
N PHE A 176 36.83 22.38 42.44
CA PHE A 176 37.46 23.73 42.35
C PHE A 176 37.91 24.14 40.92
N ILE A 177 38.18 25.43 40.68
CA ILE A 177 38.04 26.10 39.37
C ILE A 177 39.28 26.93 38.94
N ALA A 178 39.72 26.72 37.68
CA ALA A 178 40.50 27.65 36.80
C ALA A 178 41.96 27.99 37.23
N PRO A 179 42.81 28.68 36.42
CA PRO A 179 42.55 29.38 35.13
C PRO A 179 43.59 29.22 33.97
N SER A 180 43.37 29.98 32.90
CA SER A 180 44.31 30.63 31.93
C SER A 180 45.37 29.84 31.13
N ASP A 181 45.19 29.85 29.80
CA ASP A 181 45.97 30.57 28.76
C ASP A 181 47.52 30.49 28.62
N GLU A 182 47.92 30.55 27.33
CA GLU A 182 49.13 31.16 26.71
C GLU A 182 50.51 30.44 26.54
N GLU A 183 51.10 30.77 25.37
CA GLU A 183 52.49 30.75 24.84
C GLU A 183 53.34 29.47 24.54
N GLU A 184 53.61 29.32 23.23
CA GLU A 184 54.89 29.09 22.49
C GLU A 184 55.80 27.84 22.67
N ASP A 185 56.72 27.68 21.70
CA ASP A 185 57.53 26.49 21.37
C ASP A 185 58.92 26.45 22.04
N ASP A 186 59.51 25.25 22.21
CA ASP A 186 60.91 25.01 21.82
C ASP A 186 61.28 23.50 21.63
N ASP A 187 62.40 23.25 20.95
CA ASP A 187 62.97 21.96 20.47
C ASP A 187 63.70 21.12 21.58
N PRO A 188 64.41 19.99 21.30
CA PRO A 188 64.06 18.75 20.56
C PRO A 188 64.45 17.43 21.32
N PRO A 189 64.17 16.20 20.81
CA PRO A 189 64.51 14.93 21.48
C PRO A 189 65.73 14.14 20.94
N PRO A 190 66.53 13.46 21.80
CA PRO A 190 67.52 12.46 21.36
C PRO A 190 67.39 11.03 21.97
N ALA A 191 67.03 10.10 21.08
CA ALA A 191 67.39 8.67 20.97
C ALA A 191 68.26 7.88 22.03
N ARG A 192 67.71 6.71 22.41
CA ARG A 192 68.31 5.33 22.42
C ARG A 192 69.44 4.91 23.41
N SER A 193 69.28 3.74 24.05
CA SER A 193 69.94 2.43 23.72
C SER A 193 70.20 1.48 24.92
N ARG A 194 70.71 0.24 24.63
CA ARG A 194 71.24 -0.83 25.52
C ARG A 194 70.19 -1.80 26.14
N THR A 195 70.41 -3.12 26.33
CA THR A 195 71.50 -4.10 26.04
C THR A 195 70.87 -5.53 26.02
N SER A 196 71.24 -6.52 25.18
CA SER A 196 72.38 -7.48 25.24
C SER A 196 72.35 -8.48 26.44
N SER A 197 72.85 -9.74 26.41
CA SER A 197 73.42 -10.62 25.35
C SER A 197 73.78 -12.04 25.89
N MET A 198 74.36 -12.91 25.03
CA MET A 198 75.08 -14.19 25.29
C MET A 198 74.26 -15.49 25.28
N SER A 199 74.80 -16.65 24.84
CA SER A 199 76.12 -16.99 24.25
C SER A 199 75.96 -17.51 22.80
N GLY A 200 76.95 -17.53 21.89
CA GLY A 200 78.41 -17.38 21.98
C GLY A 200 79.10 -18.72 21.64
N SER A 201 80.07 -18.86 20.72
CA SER A 201 80.94 -17.89 20.01
C SER A 201 81.11 -18.29 18.51
N LYS A 202 82.17 -18.11 17.68
CA LYS A 202 83.60 -17.82 17.88
C LYS A 202 84.28 -16.93 16.80
N SER A 203 84.77 -17.50 15.69
CA SER A 203 85.75 -16.90 14.75
C SER A 203 85.71 -17.59 13.36
N GLY A 204 86.16 -17.00 12.25
CA GLY A 204 86.92 -15.75 12.07
C GLY A 204 86.89 -15.21 10.62
N MET A 205 87.86 -14.38 10.23
CA MET A 205 87.88 -13.57 8.99
C MET A 205 88.88 -14.09 7.93
N ASP A 206 88.62 -13.73 6.67
CA ASP A 206 89.48 -13.54 5.47
C ASP A 206 90.56 -14.59 5.06
N VAL A 207 90.61 -14.91 3.74
CA VAL A 207 91.79 -15.07 2.83
C VAL A 207 91.45 -15.94 1.59
N ASP A 208 91.73 -15.39 0.39
CA ASP A 208 92.09 -15.92 -0.97
C ASP A 208 91.64 -17.29 -1.57
N SER A 209 91.96 -17.42 -2.87
CA SER A 209 91.78 -18.52 -3.87
C SER A 209 90.34 -18.72 -4.40
N GLU A 210 90.02 -18.70 -5.71
CA GLU A 210 90.71 -18.96 -7.02
C GLU A 210 90.68 -20.42 -7.53
N GLU A 211 90.90 -20.55 -8.85
CA GLU A 211 90.97 -21.76 -9.71
C GLU A 211 89.65 -22.48 -10.08
N ASP A 212 89.07 -21.95 -11.18
CA ASP A 212 88.74 -22.60 -12.47
C ASP A 212 88.77 -24.14 -12.65
N ASP A 213 88.03 -24.65 -13.66
CA ASP A 213 88.66 -25.26 -14.85
C ASP A 213 87.73 -25.26 -16.11
N ASP A 214 88.29 -25.58 -17.28
CA ASP A 214 87.86 -25.19 -18.63
C ASP A 214 86.97 -26.23 -19.40
N GLU A 215 86.28 -25.78 -20.47
CA GLU A 215 86.28 -26.37 -21.83
C GLU A 215 85.24 -25.74 -22.81
N PRO A 216 85.48 -25.72 -24.15
CA PRO A 216 84.77 -24.81 -25.08
C PRO A 216 84.17 -25.48 -26.37
N VAL A 217 83.83 -24.63 -27.37
CA VAL A 217 83.74 -24.91 -28.84
C VAL A 217 82.36 -25.21 -29.49
N LYS A 218 81.80 -24.18 -30.19
CA LYS A 218 81.21 -24.10 -31.57
C LYS A 218 80.12 -25.16 -32.00
N LYS A 219 79.25 -24.99 -33.00
CA LYS A 219 79.35 -24.30 -34.32
C LYS A 219 78.00 -24.34 -35.10
N LYS A 220 77.52 -23.24 -35.71
CA LYS A 220 77.13 -23.12 -37.15
C LYS A 220 76.28 -21.87 -37.52
N SER A 221 76.45 -21.45 -38.78
CA SER A 221 75.74 -20.44 -39.58
C SER A 221 74.20 -20.54 -39.56
N ALA A 222 73.38 -19.47 -39.62
CA ALA A 222 73.41 -18.18 -40.34
C ALA A 222 72.90 -18.20 -41.80
N ASN A 223 71.97 -17.29 -42.14
CA ASN A 223 71.88 -16.62 -43.45
C ASN A 223 71.13 -15.25 -43.33
N ALA A 224 71.03 -14.46 -44.41
CA ALA A 224 70.88 -12.99 -44.28
C ALA A 224 69.95 -12.28 -45.30
N LYS A 225 69.73 -10.97 -45.01
CA LYS A 225 69.30 -9.84 -45.89
C LYS A 225 67.83 -9.73 -46.34
N GLY A 226 67.35 -8.48 -46.26
CA GLY A 226 66.13 -7.92 -46.87
C GLY A 226 65.72 -6.62 -46.14
N GLY A 227 65.26 -5.56 -46.82
CA GLY A 227 64.69 -4.38 -46.12
C GLY A 227 64.72 -3.01 -46.82
N SER A 228 64.60 -1.97 -45.98
CA SER A 228 64.77 -0.51 -46.22
C SER A 228 63.56 0.34 -46.71
N LYS A 229 63.41 1.53 -46.07
CA LYS A 229 62.79 2.81 -46.53
C LYS A 229 61.25 2.85 -46.71
N ALA A 230 60.50 3.97 -46.62
CA ALA A 230 60.67 5.38 -46.15
C ALA A 230 59.26 6.10 -46.24
N SER A 231 58.93 7.33 -45.77
CA SER A 231 59.57 8.41 -44.97
C SER A 231 58.54 9.48 -44.46
N ARG A 232 58.92 10.20 -43.38
CA ARG A 232 58.82 11.67 -43.05
C ARG A 232 58.23 12.69 -44.08
N PRO A 233 57.98 14.00 -43.70
CA PRO A 233 57.86 14.72 -42.39
C PRO A 233 56.55 15.62 -42.34
N PRO A 234 56.34 16.72 -41.55
CA PRO A 234 57.09 17.45 -40.48
C PRO A 234 56.34 17.43 -39.10
N ALA A 235 56.06 18.44 -38.23
CA ALA A 235 56.16 19.93 -38.19
C ALA A 235 56.21 20.52 -36.73
N ARG A 236 55.87 21.81 -36.54
CA ARG A 236 55.87 22.63 -35.28
C ARG A 236 54.90 23.84 -35.46
N PRO A 237 54.53 24.70 -34.45
CA PRO A 237 55.40 25.36 -33.45
C PRO A 237 54.84 25.38 -31.99
N SER A 238 55.18 26.40 -31.17
CA SER A 238 55.26 26.36 -29.70
C SER A 238 55.00 27.69 -28.98
N ALA A 239 54.58 27.67 -27.70
CA ALA A 239 54.66 28.80 -26.75
C ALA A 239 54.87 28.35 -25.29
N ALA A 240 55.36 29.28 -24.44
CA ALA A 240 56.02 29.06 -23.13
C ALA A 240 55.10 28.83 -21.90
N GLY A 241 55.71 28.39 -20.77
CA GLY A 241 55.13 28.44 -19.41
C GLY A 241 55.77 27.44 -18.43
N ALA A 242 56.36 27.90 -17.32
CA ALA A 242 56.93 27.09 -16.23
C ALA A 242 56.35 27.57 -14.88
N SER A 243 56.29 26.80 -13.79
CA SER A 243 57.46 26.34 -13.01
C SER A 243 57.15 25.28 -11.93
N THR A 244 58.17 24.46 -11.59
CA THR A 244 58.34 23.68 -10.33
C THR A 244 57.28 22.60 -9.94
N SER A 245 57.62 21.53 -9.20
CA SER A 245 58.90 21.10 -8.61
C SER A 245 59.20 19.61 -8.86
N SER A 246 60.39 19.13 -8.48
CA SER A 246 60.89 17.78 -8.77
C SER A 246 61.44 17.07 -7.52
N THR A 247 60.88 15.91 -7.16
CA THR A 247 61.26 15.18 -5.92
C THR A 247 61.42 13.65 -6.07
N ASN A 248 61.26 13.07 -7.27
CA ASN A 248 61.19 11.60 -7.46
C ASN A 248 62.52 10.90 -7.83
N LEU A 249 63.69 11.54 -7.70
CA LEU A 249 64.97 10.93 -8.14
C LEU A 249 65.68 10.05 -7.10
N PHE A 250 65.40 10.22 -5.79
CA PHE A 250 66.12 9.55 -4.71
C PHE A 250 65.21 8.65 -3.86
N MET A 251 64.74 7.55 -4.45
CA MET A 251 64.03 6.47 -3.73
C MET A 251 64.67 5.11 -4.06
N THR A 252 64.91 4.29 -3.03
CA THR A 252 65.40 2.92 -3.16
C THR A 252 64.34 1.97 -3.71
N ASP A 253 64.72 0.80 -4.24
CA ASP A 253 63.75 -0.19 -4.75
C ASP A 253 62.81 -0.75 -3.68
N ALA A 254 63.21 -0.75 -2.41
CA ALA A 254 62.34 -1.10 -1.29
C ALA A 254 61.27 -0.01 -1.08
N GLU A 255 61.65 1.27 -1.11
CA GLU A 255 60.73 2.39 -1.00
C GLU A 255 59.84 2.53 -2.23
N ARG A 256 60.36 2.28 -3.44
CA ARG A 256 59.57 2.22 -4.67
C ARG A 256 58.54 1.09 -4.60
N LYS A 257 58.88 -0.07 -4.04
CA LYS A 257 57.93 -1.17 -3.79
C LYS A 257 56.90 -0.82 -2.72
N THR A 258 57.26 -0.12 -1.63
CA THR A 258 56.26 0.32 -0.65
C THR A 258 55.41 1.49 -1.14
N MET A 259 55.92 2.34 -2.04
CA MET A 259 55.15 3.37 -2.75
C MET A 259 54.24 2.77 -3.82
N SER A 260 54.68 1.76 -4.57
CA SER A 260 53.78 0.95 -5.41
C SER A 260 52.71 0.33 -4.53
N VAL A 261 53.03 -0.45 -3.50
CA VAL A 261 52.01 -1.06 -2.62
C VAL A 261 51.09 -0.02 -1.95
N LYS A 262 51.55 1.21 -1.68
CA LYS A 262 50.70 2.34 -1.23
C LYS A 262 49.86 2.96 -2.36
N GLN A 263 50.37 3.10 -3.58
CA GLN A 263 49.63 3.59 -4.75
C GLN A 263 48.63 2.55 -5.26
N ASP A 264 49.00 1.27 -5.27
CA ASP A 264 48.17 0.11 -5.60
C ASP A 264 47.07 -0.08 -4.55
N LYS A 265 47.37 0.18 -3.26
CA LYS A 265 46.31 0.35 -2.24
C LYS A 265 45.43 1.55 -2.57
N LYS A 266 45.99 2.75 -2.72
CA LYS A 266 45.21 3.99 -2.92
C LYS A 266 44.37 3.96 -4.21
N ALA A 267 44.84 3.29 -5.26
CA ALA A 267 44.14 3.08 -6.53
C ALA A 267 43.21 1.85 -6.53
N ASN A 268 43.19 1.06 -5.45
CA ASN A 268 42.14 0.10 -5.11
C ASN A 268 41.11 0.72 -4.15
N GLU A 269 41.52 1.67 -3.30
CA GLU A 269 40.68 2.47 -2.40
C GLU A 269 39.89 3.56 -3.15
N GLU A 270 40.38 4.03 -4.30
CA GLU A 270 39.66 4.95 -5.18
C GLU A 270 38.55 4.26 -6.00
N CYS A 271 37.30 4.49 -5.55
CA CYS A 271 36.06 4.21 -6.27
C CYS A 271 36.13 4.60 -7.77
N TYR A 272 35.58 3.75 -8.64
CA TYR A 272 35.66 3.91 -10.10
C TYR A 272 35.21 5.31 -10.56
N ALA A 273 35.95 5.91 -11.51
CA ALA A 273 35.74 7.30 -11.92
C ALA A 273 34.32 7.58 -12.50
N PHE A 274 33.67 6.60 -13.12
CA PHE A 274 32.30 6.74 -13.64
C PHE A 274 31.23 6.77 -12.54
N LEU A 275 31.55 6.35 -11.31
CA LEU A 275 30.69 6.50 -10.13
C LEU A 275 30.88 7.86 -9.43
N LYS A 276 31.81 8.69 -9.91
CA LYS A 276 32.01 10.08 -9.43
C LYS A 276 31.24 11.12 -10.28
N ASP A 277 30.78 10.73 -11.47
CA ASP A 277 29.96 11.53 -12.41
C ASP A 277 28.87 10.61 -12.98
N ILE A 278 27.86 10.28 -12.16
CA ILE A 278 26.82 9.31 -12.51
C ILE A 278 26.01 9.81 -13.71
N ARG A 279 25.84 8.89 -14.68
CA ARG A 279 25.12 9.11 -15.93
C ARG A 279 24.33 7.87 -16.30
N ASP A 280 23.17 8.06 -16.91
CA ASP A 280 22.37 6.97 -17.47
C ASP A 280 23.02 6.37 -18.72
N ALA A 281 22.42 5.32 -19.31
CA ALA A 281 22.94 4.67 -20.52
C ALA A 281 23.08 5.64 -21.71
N ASP A 282 22.20 6.64 -21.79
CA ASP A 282 22.17 7.69 -22.82
C ASP A 282 23.17 8.84 -22.54
N ARG A 283 23.95 8.71 -21.44
CA ARG A 283 25.02 9.60 -20.93
C ARG A 283 24.52 10.92 -20.31
N ILE A 284 23.23 11.04 -20.07
CA ILE A 284 22.55 12.15 -19.38
C ILE A 284 22.86 12.06 -17.88
N ARG A 285 23.01 13.18 -17.17
CA ARG A 285 23.31 13.20 -15.72
C ARG A 285 22.07 13.22 -14.84
N GLU A 286 22.25 12.81 -13.58
CA GLU A 286 21.26 13.05 -12.52
C GLU A 286 20.82 14.53 -12.47
N GLY A 287 19.52 14.76 -12.63
CA GLY A 287 18.91 16.10 -12.66
C GLY A 287 18.78 16.75 -14.04
N GLU A 288 19.38 16.20 -15.10
CA GLU A 288 19.18 16.69 -16.47
C GLU A 288 17.86 16.11 -17.07
N PRO A 289 17.08 16.90 -17.85
CA PRO A 289 15.83 16.42 -18.43
C PRO A 289 16.03 15.25 -19.39
N GLY A 290 15.52 14.07 -19.02
CA GLY A 290 15.64 12.83 -19.79
C GLY A 290 16.26 11.68 -19.01
N TYR A 291 17.05 11.98 -17.97
CA TYR A 291 17.78 11.01 -17.15
C TYR A 291 16.94 9.79 -16.73
N ASN A 292 17.44 8.59 -17.04
CA ASN A 292 16.83 7.31 -16.66
C ASN A 292 17.54 6.67 -15.43
N PRO A 293 16.97 6.77 -14.20
CA PRO A 293 17.59 6.26 -12.98
C PRO A 293 17.73 4.73 -12.92
N ARG A 294 17.07 3.97 -13.81
CA ARG A 294 17.25 2.51 -13.92
C ARG A 294 18.58 2.12 -14.57
N THR A 295 19.28 3.02 -15.24
CA THR A 295 20.46 2.67 -16.05
C THR A 295 21.72 3.45 -15.66
N LEU A 296 22.90 2.91 -15.99
CA LEU A 296 24.21 3.52 -15.74
C LEU A 296 25.12 3.35 -16.97
N TYR A 297 25.73 4.44 -17.45
CA TYR A 297 26.78 4.35 -18.46
C TYR A 297 28.12 3.90 -17.85
N VAL A 298 28.56 2.70 -18.24
CA VAL A 298 29.88 2.16 -17.90
C VAL A 298 30.84 2.33 -19.09
N PRO A 299 31.93 3.10 -18.98
CA PRO A 299 32.84 3.35 -20.11
C PRO A 299 33.60 2.10 -20.58
N ASP A 300 33.82 1.97 -21.90
CA ASP A 300 34.63 0.90 -22.51
C ASP A 300 36.02 0.72 -21.90
N SER A 301 36.63 1.81 -21.43
CA SER A 301 37.93 1.82 -20.76
C SER A 301 37.90 1.18 -19.37
N ALA A 302 36.78 1.25 -18.65
CA ALA A 302 36.55 0.47 -17.45
C ALA A 302 36.21 -0.99 -17.82
N TRP A 303 35.27 -1.17 -18.76
CA TRP A 303 34.78 -2.48 -19.20
C TRP A 303 35.91 -3.43 -19.65
N LYS A 304 36.88 -2.94 -20.41
CA LYS A 304 38.03 -3.75 -20.86
C LYS A 304 38.89 -4.25 -19.69
N ASN A 305 39.01 -3.47 -18.62
CA ASN A 305 39.85 -3.76 -17.45
C ASN A 305 39.19 -4.60 -16.36
N PHE A 306 37.86 -4.75 -16.37
CA PHE A 306 37.13 -5.60 -15.43
C PHE A 306 37.52 -7.09 -15.54
N THR A 307 37.64 -7.76 -14.40
CA THR A 307 37.67 -9.22 -14.29
C THR A 307 36.36 -9.85 -14.79
N PRO A 308 36.33 -11.15 -15.13
CA PRO A 308 35.08 -11.81 -15.57
C PRO A 308 33.93 -11.69 -14.56
N PHE A 309 34.23 -11.64 -13.25
CA PHE A 309 33.23 -11.50 -12.19
C PHE A 309 32.67 -10.06 -12.14
N GLU A 310 33.54 -9.06 -12.19
CA GLU A 310 33.10 -7.65 -12.29
C GLU A 310 32.30 -7.40 -13.58
N LYS A 311 32.62 -8.09 -14.69
CA LYS A 311 31.83 -8.03 -15.93
C LYS A 311 30.40 -8.53 -15.72
N GLN A 312 30.20 -9.74 -15.20
CA GLN A 312 28.86 -10.27 -14.91
C GLN A 312 28.07 -9.35 -13.95
N PHE A 313 28.73 -8.75 -12.95
CA PHE A 313 28.07 -7.80 -12.06
C PHE A 313 27.65 -6.51 -12.78
N TRP A 314 28.58 -5.84 -13.47
CA TRP A 314 28.30 -4.56 -14.15
C TRP A 314 27.39 -4.72 -15.38
N GLU A 315 27.35 -5.90 -16.00
CA GLU A 315 26.42 -6.27 -17.08
C GLU A 315 24.96 -6.22 -16.62
N ILE A 316 24.68 -6.72 -15.42
CA ILE A 316 23.36 -6.63 -14.80
C ILE A 316 23.18 -5.22 -14.20
N LYS A 317 24.10 -4.76 -13.34
CA LYS A 317 23.92 -3.51 -12.56
C LYS A 317 23.78 -2.26 -13.43
N ARG A 318 24.35 -2.23 -14.65
CA ARG A 318 24.17 -1.10 -15.57
C ARG A 318 22.75 -0.95 -16.13
N ASN A 319 21.94 -2.01 -16.09
CA ASN A 319 20.55 -2.03 -16.55
C ASN A 319 19.54 -1.96 -15.38
N TYR A 320 20.04 -2.06 -14.14
CA TYR A 320 19.28 -2.17 -12.89
C TYR A 320 19.92 -1.31 -11.79
N TRP A 321 20.18 -0.03 -12.10
CA TRP A 321 20.88 0.91 -11.22
C TRP A 321 20.03 1.30 -10.00
N ASP A 322 18.71 1.43 -10.16
CA ASP A 322 17.71 1.70 -9.12
C ASP A 322 17.46 0.53 -8.15
N THR A 323 17.99 -0.65 -8.46
CA THR A 323 17.63 -1.92 -7.84
C THR A 323 18.82 -2.50 -7.07
N VAL A 324 18.63 -2.83 -5.79
CA VAL A 324 19.67 -3.40 -4.92
C VAL A 324 19.93 -4.86 -5.31
N LEU A 325 21.14 -5.17 -5.80
CA LEU A 325 21.47 -6.52 -6.29
C LEU A 325 22.11 -7.41 -5.23
N PHE A 326 21.42 -8.49 -4.88
CA PHE A 326 21.94 -9.60 -4.08
C PHE A 326 22.60 -10.61 -5.03
N PHE A 327 23.94 -10.65 -5.03
CA PHE A 327 24.71 -11.38 -6.04
C PHE A 327 25.33 -12.67 -5.47
N GLN A 328 24.84 -13.85 -5.89
CA GLN A 328 25.22 -15.13 -5.28
C GLN A 328 26.67 -15.54 -5.58
N LYS A 329 27.39 -15.97 -4.53
CA LYS A 329 28.81 -16.30 -4.58
C LYS A 329 29.14 -17.45 -3.64
N GLY A 330 28.74 -18.66 -4.04
CA GLY A 330 28.60 -19.79 -3.12
C GLY A 330 27.43 -19.53 -2.18
N LYS A 331 27.58 -19.93 -0.91
CA LYS A 331 26.50 -19.90 0.10
C LYS A 331 26.19 -18.51 0.69
N PHE A 332 26.48 -17.45 -0.05
CA PHE A 332 26.30 -16.05 0.36
C PHE A 332 25.82 -15.22 -0.83
N TYR A 333 24.96 -14.25 -0.55
CA TYR A 333 24.73 -13.11 -1.43
C TYR A 333 25.66 -11.97 -1.00
N GLU A 334 26.49 -11.50 -1.92
CA GLU A 334 27.32 -10.30 -1.73
C GLU A 334 26.64 -9.11 -2.45
N LEU A 335 26.54 -7.95 -1.78
CA LEU A 335 26.08 -6.68 -2.35
C LEU A 335 27.31 -5.78 -2.56
N TYR A 336 27.32 -4.93 -3.59
CA TYR A 336 28.50 -4.15 -3.98
C TYR A 336 28.26 -2.64 -4.16
N GLU A 337 29.31 -1.85 -3.94
CA GLU A 337 29.39 -0.40 -4.17
C GLU A 337 28.26 0.42 -3.54
N ASN A 338 27.28 0.88 -4.32
CA ASN A 338 26.14 1.64 -3.80
C ASN A 338 25.26 0.74 -2.91
N ASP A 339 24.98 -0.47 -3.38
CA ASP A 339 24.15 -1.47 -2.70
C ASP A 339 24.79 -1.88 -1.36
N ALA A 340 26.13 -1.94 -1.33
CA ALA A 340 26.89 -2.17 -0.10
C ALA A 340 26.83 -0.99 0.88
N GLN A 341 26.84 0.25 0.39
CA GLN A 341 26.70 1.45 1.22
C GLN A 341 25.28 1.58 1.78
N ILE A 342 24.24 1.32 0.98
CA ILE A 342 22.85 1.27 1.44
C ILE A 342 22.69 0.19 2.52
N GLY A 343 23.19 -1.03 2.28
CA GLY A 343 23.14 -2.12 3.25
C GLY A 343 23.90 -1.83 4.56
N HIS A 344 25.02 -1.11 4.48
CA HIS A 344 25.76 -0.66 5.66
C HIS A 344 25.01 0.44 6.43
N GLN A 345 24.51 1.47 5.75
CA GLN A 345 23.87 2.64 6.38
C GLN A 345 22.48 2.36 6.97
N LEU A 346 21.70 1.45 6.38
CA LEU A 346 20.34 1.14 6.84
C LEU A 346 20.25 0.02 7.87
N PHE A 347 21.25 -0.88 7.90
CA PHE A 347 21.16 -2.15 8.63
C PHE A 347 22.44 -2.58 9.36
N ASP A 348 23.42 -1.68 9.50
CA ASP A 348 24.72 -1.92 10.15
C ASP A 348 25.50 -3.12 9.61
N LEU A 349 25.22 -3.55 8.37
CA LEU A 349 25.96 -4.64 7.72
C LEU A 349 27.43 -4.26 7.61
N LYS A 350 28.32 -5.19 7.99
CA LYS A 350 29.76 -4.92 8.06
C LYS A 350 30.35 -4.69 6.66
N LEU A 351 30.56 -3.43 6.31
CA LEU A 351 31.27 -3.02 5.11
C LEU A 351 32.72 -3.53 5.13
N THR A 352 33.18 -4.09 4.01
CA THR A 352 34.58 -4.44 3.79
C THR A 352 35.00 -4.10 2.37
N ASP A 353 36.25 -3.69 2.19
CA ASP A 353 36.82 -3.39 0.88
C ASP A 353 37.48 -4.65 0.31
N ARG A 354 37.13 -5.05 -0.92
CA ARG A 354 37.61 -6.30 -1.53
C ARG A 354 37.99 -6.08 -3.00
N VAL A 355 39.29 -6.14 -3.27
CA VAL A 355 39.90 -5.71 -4.55
C VAL A 355 39.65 -4.22 -4.77
N LYS A 356 38.74 -3.82 -5.68
CA LYS A 356 38.38 -2.40 -5.94
C LYS A 356 36.97 -2.02 -5.48
N MET A 357 36.17 -2.99 -5.05
CA MET A 357 34.75 -2.79 -4.77
C MET A 357 34.51 -2.82 -3.26
N LYS A 358 33.66 -1.92 -2.78
CA LYS A 358 33.05 -2.02 -1.45
C LYS A 358 32.04 -3.15 -1.45
N MET A 359 32.00 -3.95 -0.38
CA MET A 359 31.03 -5.04 -0.26
C MET A 359 30.49 -5.25 1.16
N VAL A 360 29.25 -5.73 1.22
CA VAL A 360 28.66 -6.42 2.38
C VAL A 360 28.14 -7.78 1.91
N GLY A 361 27.86 -8.71 2.83
CA GLY A 361 27.31 -10.01 2.45
C GLY A 361 26.46 -10.65 3.52
N VAL A 362 25.48 -11.46 3.09
CA VAL A 362 24.54 -12.18 3.95
C VAL A 362 24.46 -13.66 3.52
N PRO A 363 24.25 -14.61 4.46
CA PRO A 363 24.08 -16.01 4.11
C PRO A 363 22.87 -16.25 3.19
N GLU A 364 23.01 -17.19 2.25
CA GLU A 364 21.98 -17.54 1.25
C GLU A 364 20.61 -17.84 1.88
N TYR A 365 20.58 -18.64 2.95
CA TYR A 365 19.35 -19.01 3.68
C TYR A 365 18.64 -17.84 4.37
N SER A 366 19.27 -16.65 4.43
CA SER A 366 18.71 -15.45 5.04
C SER A 366 18.21 -14.41 4.03
N PHE A 367 18.26 -14.71 2.72
CA PHE A 367 17.84 -13.81 1.64
C PHE A 367 16.45 -13.21 1.88
N ASP A 368 15.43 -14.05 2.13
CA ASP A 368 14.03 -13.64 2.32
C ASP A 368 13.88 -12.55 3.40
N LEU A 369 14.58 -12.72 4.54
CA LEU A 369 14.59 -11.78 5.67
C LEU A 369 15.24 -10.43 5.31
N TRP A 370 16.31 -10.45 4.51
CA TRP A 370 17.00 -9.23 4.10
C TRP A 370 16.26 -8.51 2.98
N ALA A 371 15.80 -9.23 1.95
CA ALA A 371 14.96 -8.68 0.89
C ALA A 371 13.75 -7.95 1.47
N SER A 372 13.01 -8.58 2.39
CA SER A 372 11.86 -7.98 3.08
C SER A 372 12.18 -6.66 3.79
N LYS A 373 13.39 -6.52 4.36
CA LYS A 373 13.84 -5.27 5.02
C LYS A 373 14.17 -4.14 4.04
N PHE A 374 14.78 -4.46 2.89
CA PHE A 374 15.03 -3.47 1.83
C PHE A 374 13.71 -3.02 1.17
N LEU A 375 12.81 -3.97 0.90
CA LEU A 375 11.46 -3.71 0.40
C LEU A 375 10.65 -2.80 1.36
N ALA A 376 10.70 -3.07 2.66
CA ALA A 376 10.09 -2.23 3.71
C ALA A 376 10.71 -0.82 3.84
N LYS A 377 11.80 -0.53 3.12
CA LYS A 377 12.42 0.79 2.98
C LYS A 377 12.22 1.42 1.60
N GLY A 378 11.39 0.81 0.73
CA GLY A 378 11.06 1.31 -0.60
C GLY A 378 12.06 0.94 -1.71
N TYR A 379 13.06 0.09 -1.43
CA TYR A 379 14.03 -0.36 -2.43
C TYR A 379 13.52 -1.57 -3.22
N LYS A 380 13.74 -1.56 -4.54
CA LYS A 380 13.64 -2.77 -5.38
C LYS A 380 14.82 -3.70 -5.08
N VAL A 381 14.58 -5.01 -5.10
CA VAL A 381 15.58 -6.03 -4.72
C VAL A 381 15.76 -7.05 -5.84
N GLY A 382 16.91 -7.05 -6.51
CA GLY A 382 17.24 -8.01 -7.56
C GLY A 382 17.96 -9.23 -7.00
N LYS A 383 17.44 -10.43 -7.27
CA LYS A 383 18.05 -11.71 -6.91
C LYS A 383 18.88 -12.25 -8.07
N VAL A 384 20.21 -12.30 -7.93
CA VAL A 384 21.11 -12.82 -8.97
C VAL A 384 21.72 -14.12 -8.50
N ASP A 385 21.31 -15.23 -9.11
CA ASP A 385 21.68 -16.60 -8.72
C ASP A 385 22.73 -17.22 -9.65
N GLN A 386 23.33 -18.32 -9.22
CA GLN A 386 24.27 -19.12 -10.01
C GLN A 386 23.53 -20.16 -10.87
N ALA A 387 23.54 -19.97 -12.19
CA ALA A 387 22.77 -20.79 -13.14
C ALA A 387 23.34 -22.22 -13.36
N GLU A 388 24.63 -22.42 -13.10
CA GLU A 388 25.32 -23.71 -13.22
C GLU A 388 26.10 -24.03 -11.94
N THR A 389 26.20 -25.31 -11.56
CA THR A 389 27.12 -25.71 -10.48
C THR A 389 28.57 -25.64 -10.97
N MET A 390 29.55 -25.68 -10.05
CA MET A 390 30.96 -25.72 -10.46
C MET A 390 31.29 -26.96 -11.32
N LEU A 391 30.62 -28.09 -11.07
CA LEU A 391 30.79 -29.31 -11.87
C LEU A 391 30.07 -29.18 -13.22
N GLY A 392 28.86 -28.62 -13.25
CA GLY A 392 28.15 -28.29 -14.50
C GLY A 392 28.97 -27.37 -15.42
N ALA A 393 29.60 -26.34 -14.86
CA ALA A 393 30.51 -25.46 -15.58
C ALA A 393 31.75 -26.21 -16.13
N GLU A 394 32.35 -27.12 -15.34
CA GLU A 394 33.46 -27.97 -15.80
C GLU A 394 33.04 -28.96 -16.90
N MET A 395 31.83 -29.52 -16.83
CA MET A 395 31.24 -30.36 -17.88
C MET A 395 30.97 -29.57 -19.17
N ARG A 396 30.37 -28.38 -19.08
CA ARG A 396 30.16 -27.48 -20.21
C ARG A 396 31.49 -27.11 -20.90
N MET A 397 32.48 -26.67 -20.12
CA MET A 397 33.85 -26.40 -20.61
C MET A 397 34.60 -27.64 -21.14
N ALA A 398 34.10 -28.86 -20.90
CA ALA A 398 34.62 -30.09 -21.51
C ALA A 398 33.90 -30.41 -22.83
N ALA A 399 32.58 -30.24 -22.87
CA ALA A 399 31.75 -30.45 -24.05
C ALA A 399 32.06 -29.44 -25.17
N GLU A 400 32.25 -28.16 -24.82
CA GLU A 400 32.66 -27.10 -25.76
C GLU A 400 33.98 -27.44 -26.46
N LYS A 401 34.98 -27.97 -25.72
CA LYS A 401 36.26 -28.44 -26.29
C LYS A 401 36.11 -29.66 -27.21
N GLY A 402 35.02 -30.42 -27.11
CA GLY A 402 34.76 -31.59 -27.94
C GLY A 402 34.28 -31.26 -29.37
N LYS A 403 33.84 -30.03 -29.64
CA LYS A 403 33.14 -29.67 -30.90
C LYS A 403 33.93 -28.80 -31.88
N GLY A 404 35.24 -28.58 -31.68
CA GLY A 404 36.04 -27.79 -32.63
C GLY A 404 37.56 -27.95 -32.53
N LYS A 405 38.26 -27.71 -33.66
CA LYS A 405 39.72 -27.55 -33.66
C LYS A 405 40.13 -26.37 -32.76
N PRO A 406 41.24 -26.46 -32.01
CA PRO A 406 41.70 -25.35 -31.16
C PRO A 406 42.13 -24.16 -32.02
N LYS A 407 41.28 -23.14 -32.12
CA LYS A 407 41.68 -21.81 -32.56
C LYS A 407 42.53 -21.17 -31.46
N ALA A 408 43.62 -20.52 -31.85
CA ALA A 408 44.44 -19.76 -30.91
C ALA A 408 43.71 -18.47 -30.49
N ALA A 409 43.86 -18.11 -29.20
CA ALA A 409 43.47 -16.82 -28.63
C ALA A 409 41.97 -16.47 -28.55
N GLU A 410 41.14 -17.39 -28.07
CA GLU A 410 39.92 -17.00 -27.32
C GLU A 410 40.27 -16.63 -25.87
N PRO A 411 39.57 -15.66 -25.25
CA PRO A 411 39.96 -15.08 -23.96
C PRO A 411 39.68 -16.01 -22.77
N LYS A 412 40.32 -15.73 -21.63
CA LYS A 412 40.11 -16.45 -20.36
C LYS A 412 38.76 -16.12 -19.66
N ALA A 413 37.73 -15.75 -20.41
CA ALA A 413 36.48 -15.21 -19.89
C ALA A 413 35.65 -16.28 -19.16
N ASP A 414 35.36 -17.39 -19.84
CA ASP A 414 34.29 -18.34 -19.47
C ASP A 414 34.72 -19.38 -18.41
N LYS A 415 35.70 -19.03 -17.58
CA LYS A 415 36.20 -19.88 -16.47
C LYS A 415 35.47 -19.66 -15.14
N ILE A 416 34.40 -18.88 -15.13
CA ILE A 416 33.56 -18.67 -13.95
C ILE A 416 32.15 -19.18 -14.21
N VAL A 417 31.52 -19.72 -13.17
CA VAL A 417 30.09 -20.07 -13.15
C VAL A 417 29.26 -18.87 -13.62
N ARG A 418 28.40 -19.08 -14.61
CA ARG A 418 27.40 -18.12 -15.10
C ARG A 418 26.43 -17.69 -14.00
N ARG A 419 26.05 -16.41 -14.01
CA ARG A 419 25.08 -15.79 -13.09
C ARG A 419 24.07 -14.99 -13.88
N GLU A 420 22.83 -15.05 -13.44
CA GLU A 420 21.70 -14.42 -14.12
C GLU A 420 20.75 -13.81 -13.10
N LEU A 421 20.09 -12.72 -13.48
CA LEU A 421 19.04 -12.11 -12.67
C LEU A 421 17.83 -13.04 -12.69
N SER A 422 17.56 -13.72 -11.57
CA SER A 422 16.44 -14.65 -11.44
C SER A 422 15.12 -13.88 -11.45
N LYS A 423 14.97 -12.90 -10.55
CA LYS A 423 13.81 -12.00 -10.48
C LYS A 423 14.15 -10.70 -9.75
N VAL A 424 13.39 -9.65 -10.00
CA VAL A 424 13.38 -8.41 -9.22
C VAL A 424 12.10 -8.34 -8.41
N LEU A 425 12.25 -8.12 -7.11
CA LEU A 425 11.16 -7.97 -6.16
C LEU A 425 10.88 -6.48 -5.92
N THR A 426 9.61 -6.09 -5.98
CA THR A 426 9.13 -4.74 -5.62
C THR A 426 7.94 -4.84 -4.66
N GLY A 427 7.57 -3.74 -4.00
CA GLY A 427 6.47 -3.73 -3.01
C GLY A 427 5.09 -4.11 -3.58
N GLY A 428 4.89 -4.01 -4.90
CA GLY A 428 3.66 -4.43 -5.59
C GLY A 428 3.75 -5.75 -6.36
N THR A 429 4.91 -6.44 -6.33
CA THR A 429 5.14 -7.67 -7.14
C THR A 429 5.61 -8.87 -6.33
N LEU A 430 5.29 -8.90 -5.02
CA LEU A 430 5.73 -9.95 -4.11
C LEU A 430 4.93 -11.25 -4.27
N VAL A 431 5.47 -12.17 -5.08
CA VAL A 431 4.94 -13.53 -5.25
C VAL A 431 5.11 -14.43 -4.02
N ASP A 432 6.06 -14.13 -3.12
CA ASP A 432 6.43 -15.01 -2.01
C ASP A 432 5.74 -14.60 -0.69
N ALA A 433 4.74 -15.38 -0.27
CA ALA A 433 3.89 -15.07 0.90
C ALA A 433 4.65 -14.78 2.21
N ASN A 434 5.83 -15.40 2.42
CA ASN A 434 6.68 -15.14 3.59
C ASN A 434 7.31 -13.73 3.63
N MET A 435 7.22 -12.96 2.53
CA MET A 435 7.70 -11.57 2.44
C MET A 435 6.54 -10.55 2.51
N LEU A 436 5.29 -11.01 2.50
CA LEU A 436 4.12 -10.15 2.63
C LEU A 436 3.94 -9.73 4.10
N GLN A 437 3.60 -8.46 4.32
CA GLN A 437 3.39 -7.89 5.67
C GLN A 437 1.95 -8.05 6.15
N ASP A 438 1.03 -8.39 5.25
CA ASP A 438 -0.41 -8.36 5.41
C ASP A 438 -1.09 -9.45 4.55
N ASP A 439 -2.23 -9.97 5.03
CA ASP A 439 -3.07 -10.92 4.28
C ASP A 439 -3.73 -10.29 3.04
N GLN A 440 -3.73 -8.96 2.97
CA GLN A 440 -4.37 -8.15 1.94
C GLN A 440 -3.64 -8.24 0.58
N ALA A 441 -4.36 -7.91 -0.49
CA ALA A 441 -3.82 -7.91 -1.85
C ALA A 441 -2.70 -6.88 -2.04
N GLY A 442 -1.67 -7.25 -2.81
CA GLY A 442 -0.44 -6.46 -2.99
C GLY A 442 -0.44 -5.58 -4.24
N HIS A 443 -1.57 -4.98 -4.62
CA HIS A 443 -1.80 -4.51 -5.99
C HIS A 443 -0.68 -3.64 -6.60
N CYS A 444 -0.20 -4.06 -7.77
CA CYS A 444 0.48 -3.21 -8.76
C CYS A 444 -0.56 -2.76 -9.80
N VAL A 445 -0.55 -1.48 -10.19
CA VAL A 445 -1.52 -0.93 -11.15
C VAL A 445 -0.80 -0.19 -12.27
N ALA A 446 -0.95 -0.66 -13.51
CA ALA A 446 -0.62 0.11 -14.69
C ALA A 446 -1.81 0.98 -15.09
N ILE A 447 -1.56 2.26 -15.38
CA ILE A 447 -2.59 3.26 -15.75
C ILE A 447 -2.22 4.02 -17.02
N ARG A 448 -3.23 4.26 -17.86
CA ARG A 448 -3.19 5.05 -19.08
C ARG A 448 -4.34 6.05 -19.08
N GLU A 449 -4.05 7.32 -19.37
CA GLU A 449 -5.05 8.40 -19.56
C GLU A 449 -5.04 8.82 -21.04
N PHE A 450 -6.19 9.21 -21.61
CA PHE A 450 -6.31 9.76 -22.96
C PHE A 450 -6.97 11.13 -22.90
N GLU A 451 -6.19 12.19 -23.16
CA GLU A 451 -6.54 13.57 -22.78
C GLU A 451 -7.75 14.15 -23.53
N ASP A 452 -8.06 13.68 -24.74
CA ASP A 452 -9.17 14.21 -25.55
C ASP A 452 -10.56 13.79 -25.04
N GLU A 453 -10.67 12.75 -24.19
CA GLU A 453 -11.94 12.12 -23.79
C GLU A 453 -12.09 11.86 -22.28
N ASP A 454 -11.14 12.30 -21.44
CA ASP A 454 -11.09 11.94 -20.00
C ASP A 454 -11.16 10.41 -19.75
N ASN A 455 -10.61 9.64 -20.69
CA ASN A 455 -10.77 8.18 -20.79
C ASN A 455 -9.56 7.45 -20.18
N PHE A 456 -9.84 6.48 -19.32
CA PHE A 456 -8.85 5.73 -18.54
C PHE A 456 -8.86 4.24 -18.88
N GLY A 457 -7.65 3.68 -19.00
CA GLY A 457 -7.43 2.24 -19.05
C GLY A 457 -6.51 1.81 -17.91
N LEU A 458 -6.87 0.73 -17.21
CA LEU A 458 -6.08 0.21 -16.10
C LEU A 458 -5.91 -1.30 -16.21
N CYS A 459 -4.71 -1.76 -15.83
CA CYS A 459 -4.38 -3.16 -15.62
C CYS A 459 -3.88 -3.31 -14.18
N VAL A 460 -4.68 -3.97 -13.33
CA VAL A 460 -4.44 -4.22 -11.91
C VAL A 460 -3.90 -5.64 -11.75
N LEU A 461 -2.90 -5.84 -10.91
CA LEU A 461 -2.27 -7.15 -10.65
C LEU A 461 -2.09 -7.38 -9.16
N ASP A 462 -2.62 -8.48 -8.59
CA ASP A 462 -2.03 -9.08 -7.38
C ASP A 462 -1.06 -10.19 -7.80
N ALA A 463 0.23 -9.88 -7.82
CA ALA A 463 1.27 -10.83 -8.19
C ALA A 463 1.35 -12.04 -7.25
N ALA A 464 0.76 -11.96 -6.04
CA ALA A 464 0.74 -13.08 -5.11
C ALA A 464 -0.33 -14.14 -5.46
N THR A 465 -1.39 -13.78 -6.19
CA THR A 465 -2.38 -14.72 -6.74
C THR A 465 -2.23 -14.94 -8.24
N GLY A 466 -1.50 -14.06 -8.95
CA GLY A 466 -1.39 -14.06 -10.41
C GLY A 466 -2.66 -13.58 -11.10
N GLU A 467 -3.50 -12.82 -10.41
CA GLU A 467 -4.75 -12.29 -10.95
C GLU A 467 -4.55 -10.92 -11.61
N PHE A 468 -4.93 -10.82 -12.87
CA PHE A 468 -4.99 -9.58 -13.63
C PHE A 468 -6.45 -9.11 -13.72
N ASN A 469 -6.70 -7.88 -13.28
CA ASN A 469 -8.01 -7.23 -13.28
C ASN A 469 -7.98 -6.01 -14.20
N LEU A 470 -8.74 -6.08 -15.29
CA LEU A 470 -8.71 -5.13 -16.40
C LEU A 470 -9.90 -4.17 -16.32
N CYS A 471 -9.68 -2.89 -16.60
CA CYS A 471 -10.76 -1.89 -16.58
C CYS A 471 -10.57 -0.80 -17.65
N SER A 472 -11.68 -0.24 -18.11
CA SER A 472 -11.72 0.98 -18.90
C SER A 472 -12.95 1.81 -18.54
N PHE A 473 -12.79 3.13 -18.43
CA PHE A 473 -13.91 4.06 -18.24
C PHE A 473 -13.55 5.49 -18.65
N VAL A 474 -14.54 6.20 -19.22
CA VAL A 474 -14.58 7.67 -19.21
C VAL A 474 -14.87 8.13 -17.78
N ASP A 475 -14.06 9.03 -17.23
CA ASP A 475 -14.26 9.61 -15.88
C ASP A 475 -14.87 11.02 -15.97
N ASP A 476 -15.08 11.66 -14.82
CA ASP A 476 -15.45 13.07 -14.73
C ASP A 476 -14.21 13.99 -14.58
N VAL A 477 -14.45 15.30 -14.67
CA VAL A 477 -13.44 16.37 -14.51
C VAL A 477 -12.75 16.34 -13.13
N CYS A 478 -13.39 15.70 -12.14
CA CYS A 478 -12.90 15.54 -10.77
C CYS A 478 -12.21 14.18 -10.55
N ARG A 479 -12.19 13.32 -11.57
CA ARG A 479 -11.59 11.97 -11.58
C ARG A 479 -12.16 11.04 -10.50
N THR A 480 -13.48 11.10 -10.25
CA THR A 480 -14.05 10.41 -9.09
C THR A 480 -14.21 8.90 -9.24
N LYS A 481 -14.29 8.34 -10.46
CA LYS A 481 -14.22 6.88 -10.65
C LYS A 481 -12.81 6.37 -10.38
N LEU A 482 -11.79 7.07 -10.86
CA LEU A 482 -10.38 6.79 -10.59
C LEU A 482 -10.08 6.89 -9.09
N GLU A 483 -10.57 7.93 -8.40
CA GLU A 483 -10.45 8.03 -6.94
C GLU A 483 -11.08 6.83 -6.23
N THR A 484 -12.31 6.46 -6.62
CA THR A 484 -13.03 5.32 -6.05
C THR A 484 -12.24 4.03 -6.19
N MET A 485 -11.77 3.73 -7.42
CA MET A 485 -10.95 2.54 -7.69
C MET A 485 -9.65 2.55 -6.88
N MET A 486 -8.91 3.65 -6.86
CA MET A 486 -7.61 3.73 -6.19
C MET A 486 -7.72 3.59 -4.66
N ARG A 487 -8.80 4.11 -4.05
CA ARG A 487 -9.10 3.93 -2.62
C ARG A 487 -9.57 2.51 -2.30
N GLN A 488 -10.38 1.88 -3.16
CA GLN A 488 -10.79 0.49 -2.99
C GLN A 488 -9.59 -0.47 -3.10
N LEU A 489 -8.76 -0.33 -4.15
CA LEU A 489 -7.61 -1.20 -4.41
C LEU A 489 -6.44 -0.94 -3.44
N ARG A 490 -6.16 0.32 -3.11
CA ARG A 490 -5.00 0.77 -2.32
C ARG A 490 -3.67 0.17 -2.86
N PRO A 491 -3.24 0.55 -4.08
CA PRO A 491 -2.05 -0.05 -4.69
C PRO A 491 -0.77 0.22 -3.89
N LYS A 492 0.14 -0.75 -3.95
CA LYS A 492 1.50 -0.68 -3.39
C LYS A 492 2.51 -0.23 -4.45
N GLU A 493 2.17 -0.35 -5.73
CA GLU A 493 2.94 0.21 -6.85
C GLU A 493 2.03 0.72 -7.97
N LEU A 494 2.41 1.84 -8.57
CA LEU A 494 1.77 2.46 -9.74
C LEU A 494 2.77 2.52 -10.90
N VAL A 495 2.39 2.02 -12.06
CA VAL A 495 3.17 2.05 -13.31
C VAL A 495 2.47 2.99 -14.30
N HIS A 496 3.20 3.96 -14.85
CA HIS A 496 2.64 4.86 -15.86
C HIS A 496 3.70 5.37 -16.85
N THR A 497 3.28 5.74 -18.07
CA THR A 497 4.16 6.41 -19.03
C THR A 497 4.42 7.86 -18.59
N LYS A 498 5.66 8.32 -18.73
CA LYS A 498 6.05 9.72 -18.55
C LYS A 498 5.23 10.62 -19.47
N GLY A 499 4.70 11.72 -18.92
CA GLY A 499 3.95 12.72 -19.70
C GLY A 499 2.52 12.31 -20.11
N ASN A 500 2.06 11.08 -19.81
CA ASN A 500 0.72 10.63 -20.19
C ASN A 500 -0.38 11.01 -19.19
N LEU A 501 -0.09 10.99 -17.88
CA LEU A 501 -1.07 11.36 -16.86
C LEU A 501 -1.17 12.87 -16.72
N SER A 502 -2.38 13.40 -16.70
CA SER A 502 -2.66 14.82 -16.60
C SER A 502 -2.23 15.39 -15.24
N VAL A 503 -2.00 16.70 -15.17
CA VAL A 503 -1.59 17.38 -13.92
C VAL A 503 -2.67 17.26 -12.83
N ALA A 504 -3.94 17.10 -13.21
CA ALA A 504 -5.04 16.79 -12.29
C ALA A 504 -4.91 15.38 -11.72
N THR A 505 -4.80 14.37 -12.59
CA THR A 505 -4.62 12.96 -12.22
C THR A 505 -3.42 12.75 -11.30
N ILE A 506 -2.25 13.32 -11.64
CA ILE A 506 -1.02 13.19 -10.81
C ILE A 506 -1.22 13.81 -9.42
N ARG A 507 -1.97 14.91 -9.28
CA ARG A 507 -2.26 15.53 -7.99
C ARG A 507 -3.22 14.69 -7.14
N LEU A 508 -4.30 14.18 -7.75
CA LEU A 508 -5.25 13.29 -7.07
C LEU A 508 -4.54 12.05 -6.54
N LEU A 509 -3.81 11.34 -7.40
CA LEU A 509 -3.10 10.11 -7.04
C LEU A 509 -2.08 10.35 -5.92
N LYS A 510 -1.37 11.49 -5.91
CA LYS A 510 -0.43 11.85 -4.82
C LYS A 510 -1.12 12.21 -3.49
N ASN A 511 -2.41 12.49 -3.49
CA ASN A 511 -3.18 12.78 -2.28
C ASN A 511 -3.85 11.52 -1.69
N ILE A 512 -4.29 10.59 -2.55
CA ILE A 512 -5.05 9.39 -2.12
C ILE A 512 -4.21 8.12 -1.98
N LEU A 513 -3.04 8.03 -2.64
CA LEU A 513 -2.18 6.86 -2.53
C LEU A 513 -1.26 6.95 -1.29
N PRO A 514 -0.99 5.83 -0.61
CA PRO A 514 -0.07 5.83 0.54
C PRO A 514 1.32 6.37 0.17
N ALA A 515 1.98 7.08 1.10
CA ALA A 515 3.35 7.58 0.90
C ALA A 515 4.41 6.45 0.69
N SER A 516 4.04 5.19 0.94
CA SER A 516 4.82 3.99 0.65
C SER A 516 4.56 3.38 -0.73
N CYS A 517 3.61 3.92 -1.51
CA CYS A 517 3.33 3.45 -2.87
C CYS A 517 4.51 3.79 -3.78
N LEU A 518 5.06 2.78 -4.46
CA LEU A 518 6.14 2.97 -5.43
C LEU A 518 5.57 3.56 -6.73
N TRP A 519 6.26 4.52 -7.33
CA TRP A 519 5.90 5.12 -8.63
C TRP A 519 6.95 4.74 -9.68
N THR A 520 6.60 3.82 -10.56
CA THR A 520 7.46 3.35 -11.66
C THR A 520 7.08 4.08 -12.96
N VAL A 521 7.97 4.98 -13.40
CA VAL A 521 7.76 5.81 -14.59
C VAL A 521 8.46 5.19 -15.81
N LEU A 522 7.68 4.82 -16.82
CA LEU A 522 8.16 4.33 -18.12
C LEU A 522 8.49 5.51 -19.05
N ARG A 523 9.51 5.38 -19.90
CA ARG A 523 9.77 6.35 -20.99
C ARG A 523 8.79 6.10 -22.15
N GLU A 524 8.70 7.03 -23.10
CA GLU A 524 7.90 6.87 -24.33
C GLU A 524 8.35 5.68 -25.21
N THR A 525 9.59 5.23 -25.04
CA THR A 525 10.17 4.04 -25.69
C THR A 525 10.04 2.75 -24.85
N GLU A 526 9.20 2.76 -23.82
CA GLU A 526 9.07 1.68 -22.83
C GLU A 526 7.59 1.45 -22.48
N GLY A 527 7.21 0.19 -22.26
CA GLY A 527 5.82 -0.24 -22.47
C GLY A 527 5.61 -0.72 -23.90
N TYR A 528 4.35 -0.97 -24.25
CA TYR A 528 3.91 -1.23 -25.62
C TYR A 528 2.74 -0.30 -25.95
N ASP A 529 2.63 0.11 -27.21
CA ASP A 529 1.43 0.72 -27.76
C ASP A 529 0.38 -0.36 -28.08
N TYR A 530 -0.75 0.03 -28.68
CA TYR A 530 -1.83 -0.92 -29.02
C TYR A 530 -1.32 -2.08 -29.89
N ASP A 531 -0.67 -1.78 -31.02
CA ASP A 531 -0.22 -2.78 -31.99
C ASP A 531 0.93 -3.64 -31.44
N GLY A 532 1.88 -3.05 -30.70
CA GLY A 532 2.93 -3.78 -30.01
C GLY A 532 2.42 -4.66 -28.87
N THR A 533 1.30 -4.29 -28.23
CA THR A 533 0.65 -5.14 -27.22
C THR A 533 0.02 -6.37 -27.87
N LEU A 534 -0.65 -6.23 -29.02
CA LEU A 534 -1.20 -7.37 -29.75
C LEU A 534 -0.09 -8.35 -30.18
N GLN A 535 1.00 -7.85 -30.78
CA GLN A 535 2.15 -8.68 -31.17
C GLN A 535 2.79 -9.40 -29.97
N ALA A 536 2.89 -8.73 -28.81
CA ALA A 536 3.39 -9.36 -27.58
C ALA A 536 2.42 -10.42 -27.01
N LEU A 537 1.11 -10.25 -27.18
CA LEU A 537 0.09 -11.23 -26.78
C LEU A 537 0.09 -12.46 -27.70
N GLU A 538 0.23 -12.27 -29.02
CA GLU A 538 0.39 -13.36 -30.00
C GLU A 538 1.67 -14.17 -29.75
N GLU A 539 2.79 -13.51 -29.39
CA GLU A 539 4.05 -14.16 -28.99
C GLU A 539 3.87 -15.05 -27.74
N MET A 540 3.09 -14.59 -26.75
CA MET A 540 2.89 -15.31 -25.48
C MET A 540 1.76 -16.35 -25.53
N PHE A 541 0.80 -16.17 -26.44
CA PHE A 541 -0.35 -17.05 -26.65
C PHE A 541 -0.44 -17.45 -28.13
N PRO A 542 0.51 -18.24 -28.65
CA PRO A 542 0.43 -18.71 -30.03
C PRO A 542 -0.85 -19.50 -30.28
N ALA A 543 -1.38 -19.40 -31.51
CA ALA A 543 -2.42 -20.30 -31.99
C ALA A 543 -1.90 -21.74 -32.03
N GLY A 544 -2.75 -22.72 -31.69
CA GLY A 544 -2.44 -24.12 -31.98
C GLY A 544 -2.56 -24.39 -33.49
N ASP A 545 -1.70 -25.27 -34.03
CA ASP A 545 -1.59 -25.57 -35.46
C ASP A 545 -2.92 -25.99 -36.13
N GLU A 546 -3.91 -26.44 -35.36
CA GLU A 546 -5.21 -26.92 -35.87
C GLU A 546 -6.21 -25.80 -36.24
N ASN A 547 -6.03 -24.56 -35.73
CA ASN A 547 -7.04 -23.49 -35.82
C ASN A 547 -6.66 -22.33 -36.78
N ALA A 548 -5.71 -22.53 -37.69
CA ALA A 548 -5.16 -21.46 -38.53
C ALA A 548 -5.93 -21.17 -39.84
N MET A 549 -7.23 -21.50 -39.94
CA MET A 549 -8.01 -21.42 -41.19
C MET A 549 -9.46 -20.90 -41.04
N GLU A 550 -9.72 -19.98 -40.11
CA GLU A 550 -10.95 -19.17 -40.12
C GLU A 550 -10.57 -17.69 -40.18
N GLU A 551 -10.69 -17.08 -41.38
CA GLU A 551 -10.11 -15.75 -41.70
C GLU A 551 -10.90 -14.54 -41.14
N ASP A 552 -12.03 -14.75 -40.47
CA ASP A 552 -12.95 -13.70 -40.03
C ASP A 552 -12.87 -13.36 -38.51
N ASP A 553 -12.20 -14.17 -37.68
CA ASP A 553 -12.14 -13.95 -36.21
C ASP A 553 -10.81 -13.29 -35.79
N VAL A 554 -10.90 -12.14 -35.12
CA VAL A 554 -9.87 -11.08 -35.19
C VAL A 554 -8.57 -11.39 -34.43
N LEU A 555 -8.56 -12.35 -33.49
CA LEU A 555 -7.36 -12.81 -32.78
C LEU A 555 -7.52 -14.25 -32.28
N SER A 556 -6.38 -14.92 -32.05
CA SER A 556 -6.33 -16.35 -31.70
C SER A 556 -7.21 -16.74 -30.49
N PRO A 557 -7.96 -17.87 -30.55
CA PRO A 557 -8.77 -18.34 -29.43
C PRO A 557 -7.94 -18.74 -28.19
N SER A 558 -6.62 -18.81 -28.30
CA SER A 558 -5.66 -19.06 -27.21
C SER A 558 -5.56 -17.91 -26.19
N ILE A 559 -5.94 -16.69 -26.58
CA ILE A 559 -5.83 -15.46 -25.76
C ILE A 559 -6.96 -15.43 -24.71
N PRO A 560 -6.65 -15.09 -23.43
CA PRO A 560 -7.64 -14.99 -22.37
C PRO A 560 -8.84 -14.09 -22.68
N GLU A 561 -10.05 -14.57 -22.35
CA GLU A 561 -11.32 -13.90 -22.68
C GLU A 561 -11.43 -12.48 -22.12
N GLY A 562 -10.94 -12.24 -20.89
CA GLY A 562 -10.91 -10.89 -20.31
C GLY A 562 -10.07 -9.88 -21.09
N ILE A 563 -9.08 -10.33 -21.86
CA ILE A 563 -8.31 -9.48 -22.79
C ILE A 563 -9.13 -9.24 -24.06
N ARG A 564 -9.73 -10.29 -24.64
CA ARG A 564 -10.54 -10.20 -25.87
C ARG A 564 -11.68 -9.19 -25.73
N GLN A 565 -12.41 -9.24 -24.62
CA GLN A 565 -13.51 -8.31 -24.32
C GLN A 565 -13.03 -6.84 -24.17
N MET A 566 -11.76 -6.61 -23.87
CA MET A 566 -11.18 -5.27 -23.68
C MET A 566 -10.49 -4.71 -24.92
N MET A 567 -10.38 -5.46 -26.03
CA MET A 567 -9.68 -5.03 -27.25
C MET A 567 -10.24 -3.73 -27.85
N GLY A 568 -11.55 -3.52 -27.78
CA GLY A 568 -12.20 -2.27 -28.21
C GLY A 568 -11.79 -1.03 -27.41
N SER A 569 -11.12 -1.19 -26.26
CA SER A 569 -10.59 -0.10 -25.44
C SER A 569 -9.07 0.01 -25.61
N ARG A 570 -8.65 0.92 -26.50
CA ARG A 570 -7.24 1.21 -26.76
C ARG A 570 -6.44 1.49 -25.47
N VAL A 571 -7.01 2.28 -24.56
CA VAL A 571 -6.36 2.66 -23.29
C VAL A 571 -6.12 1.47 -22.37
N ALA A 572 -7.03 0.48 -22.34
CA ALA A 572 -6.84 -0.73 -21.54
C ALA A 572 -5.75 -1.62 -22.14
N MET A 573 -5.71 -1.77 -23.47
CA MET A 573 -4.65 -2.51 -24.15
C MET A 573 -3.27 -1.86 -23.94
N GLU A 574 -3.14 -0.53 -24.05
CA GLU A 574 -1.88 0.16 -23.75
C GLU A 574 -1.47 0.04 -22.25
N ALA A 575 -2.43 -0.04 -21.31
CA ALA A 575 -2.15 -0.32 -19.90
C ALA A 575 -1.71 -1.79 -19.66
N ILE A 576 -2.28 -2.75 -20.40
CA ILE A 576 -1.84 -4.16 -20.41
C ILE A 576 -0.42 -4.26 -20.97
N GLY A 577 -0.12 -3.60 -22.08
CA GLY A 577 1.20 -3.52 -22.68
C GLY A 577 2.26 -2.95 -21.74
N ALA A 578 1.93 -1.85 -21.05
CA ALA A 578 2.79 -1.27 -20.01
C ALA A 578 3.05 -2.24 -18.84
N MET A 579 2.04 -3.01 -18.40
CA MET A 579 2.21 -4.03 -17.36
C MET A 579 3.10 -5.19 -17.84
N ILE A 580 2.81 -5.79 -19.01
CA ILE A 580 3.58 -6.91 -19.58
C ILE A 580 5.06 -6.51 -19.74
N TRP A 581 5.32 -5.33 -20.30
CA TRP A 581 6.67 -4.80 -20.45
C TRP A 581 7.39 -4.67 -19.09
N TYR A 582 6.69 -4.23 -18.05
CA TYR A 582 7.29 -4.10 -16.72
C TYR A 582 7.56 -5.46 -16.06
N LEU A 583 6.64 -6.42 -16.17
CA LEU A 583 6.88 -7.79 -15.67
C LEU A 583 8.04 -8.48 -16.41
N ARG A 584 8.21 -8.20 -17.71
CA ARG A 584 9.38 -8.59 -18.52
C ARG A 584 10.67 -7.95 -17.99
N GLN A 585 10.65 -6.69 -17.54
CA GLN A 585 11.79 -6.05 -16.85
C GLN A 585 12.06 -6.66 -15.44
N LEU A 586 11.06 -7.23 -14.78
CA LEU A 586 11.22 -7.86 -13.46
C LEU A 586 11.59 -9.36 -13.51
N ASN A 587 11.61 -9.97 -14.70
CA ASN A 587 11.73 -11.42 -14.93
C ASN A 587 10.65 -12.25 -14.19
N ILE A 588 9.40 -11.79 -14.21
CA ILE A 588 8.24 -12.50 -13.62
C ILE A 588 7.01 -12.56 -14.57
N ASP A 589 7.17 -12.13 -15.82
CA ASP A 589 6.10 -12.16 -16.84
C ASP A 589 5.62 -13.59 -17.10
N LYS A 590 6.53 -14.53 -17.30
CA LYS A 590 6.21 -15.92 -17.65
C LYS A 590 5.40 -16.61 -16.55
N ASP A 591 5.87 -16.48 -15.31
CA ASP A 591 5.28 -17.08 -14.11
C ASP A 591 3.86 -16.59 -13.83
N LEU A 592 3.50 -15.38 -14.27
CA LEU A 592 2.20 -14.74 -13.99
C LEU A 592 1.26 -14.77 -15.20
N VAL A 593 1.74 -14.43 -16.39
CA VAL A 593 0.91 -14.33 -17.61
C VAL A 593 0.47 -15.72 -18.09
N SER A 594 1.30 -16.76 -17.91
CA SER A 594 0.94 -18.12 -18.32
C SER A 594 -0.15 -18.78 -17.43
N MET A 595 -0.50 -18.18 -16.28
CA MET A 595 -1.69 -18.57 -15.52
C MET A 595 -3.01 -18.28 -16.24
N LYS A 596 -3.02 -17.37 -17.24
CA LYS A 596 -4.20 -16.93 -18.01
C LYS A 596 -5.35 -16.32 -17.18
N ASN A 597 -5.12 -15.96 -15.93
CA ASN A 597 -6.12 -15.42 -15.00
C ASN A 597 -6.38 -13.91 -15.23
N PHE A 598 -7.09 -13.58 -16.32
CA PHE A 598 -7.45 -12.22 -16.71
C PHE A 598 -8.97 -12.00 -16.59
N ASN A 599 -9.36 -11.13 -15.64
CA ASN A 599 -10.73 -10.79 -15.29
C ASN A 599 -11.06 -9.34 -15.66
N ILE A 600 -12.34 -9.01 -15.87
CA ILE A 600 -12.79 -7.61 -15.98
C ILE A 600 -13.27 -7.10 -14.61
N TYR A 601 -12.63 -6.03 -14.16
CA TYR A 601 -12.95 -5.32 -12.94
C TYR A 601 -13.63 -3.99 -13.23
N ASP A 602 -14.94 -3.94 -13.08
CA ASP A 602 -15.69 -2.68 -12.94
C ASP A 602 -16.03 -2.49 -11.45
N PRO A 603 -15.46 -1.47 -10.76
CA PRO A 603 -15.72 -1.18 -9.35
C PRO A 603 -17.08 -0.53 -9.09
N MET A 604 -17.75 -0.03 -10.13
CA MET A 604 -19.02 0.70 -10.03
C MET A 604 -20.22 -0.18 -10.40
N LYS A 605 -20.02 -1.25 -11.19
CA LYS A 605 -20.93 -2.37 -11.52
C LYS A 605 -22.42 -2.04 -11.36
N GLN A 606 -22.85 -1.06 -12.15
CA GLN A 606 -24.10 -0.34 -11.89
C GLN A 606 -25.31 -1.28 -11.91
N GLY A 607 -25.94 -1.44 -10.75
CA GLY A 607 -27.15 -2.24 -10.56
C GLY A 607 -26.97 -3.55 -9.79
N LEU A 608 -25.74 -4.07 -9.64
CA LEU A 608 -25.47 -5.33 -8.93
C LEU A 608 -25.31 -5.16 -7.41
N GLY A 609 -24.77 -4.01 -6.96
CA GLY A 609 -24.50 -3.74 -5.55
C GLY A 609 -24.80 -2.30 -5.13
N LEU A 610 -24.60 -2.02 -3.85
CA LEU A 610 -24.60 -0.67 -3.28
C LEU A 610 -23.31 0.05 -3.69
N VAL A 611 -23.43 1.16 -4.42
CA VAL A 611 -22.27 1.97 -4.82
C VAL A 611 -21.78 2.81 -3.63
N LEU A 612 -20.50 2.62 -3.27
CA LEU A 612 -19.76 3.42 -2.30
C LEU A 612 -18.60 4.10 -3.01
N ASP A 613 -18.72 5.40 -3.28
CA ASP A 613 -17.69 6.16 -3.99
C ASP A 613 -16.48 6.49 -3.09
N GLY A 614 -15.37 6.92 -3.70
CA GLY A 614 -14.09 7.13 -3.00
C GLY A 614 -14.17 8.13 -1.84
N GLN A 615 -14.99 9.18 -2.00
CA GLN A 615 -15.28 10.13 -0.92
C GLN A 615 -16.08 9.45 0.19
N THR A 616 -17.13 8.70 -0.15
CA THR A 616 -17.99 7.98 0.81
C THR A 616 -17.26 6.90 1.60
N LEU A 617 -16.36 6.14 0.96
CA LEU A 617 -15.46 5.19 1.63
C LEU A 617 -14.55 5.87 2.66
N SER A 618 -14.17 7.14 2.41
CA SER A 618 -13.37 7.97 3.32
C SER A 618 -14.22 8.59 4.44
N HIS A 619 -15.34 9.24 4.09
CA HIS A 619 -16.21 9.98 5.02
C HIS A 619 -16.88 9.08 6.07
N ILE A 620 -17.18 7.82 5.72
CA ILE A 620 -17.75 6.81 6.63
C ILE A 620 -16.66 5.98 7.34
N GLU A 621 -15.39 6.11 6.92
CA GLU A 621 -14.23 5.36 7.47
C GLU A 621 -14.40 3.84 7.28
N VAL A 622 -14.83 3.44 6.07
CA VAL A 622 -15.20 2.05 5.74
C VAL A 622 -13.99 1.12 5.77
N LEU A 623 -12.91 1.51 5.09
CA LEU A 623 -11.69 0.71 4.95
C LEU A 623 -10.56 1.16 5.87
N GLN A 624 -10.46 2.49 6.08
CA GLN A 624 -9.41 3.16 6.84
C GLN A 624 -9.98 4.42 7.50
N ASN A 625 -9.32 4.91 8.54
CA ASN A 625 -9.60 6.20 9.16
C ASN A 625 -8.80 7.35 8.50
N ASN A 626 -9.00 8.59 8.97
CA ASN A 626 -8.33 9.78 8.43
C ASN A 626 -6.81 9.84 8.69
N GLU A 627 -6.29 9.01 9.60
CA GLU A 627 -4.84 8.87 9.86
C GLU A 627 -4.18 7.86 8.91
N GLY A 628 -4.95 7.15 8.08
CA GLY A 628 -4.45 6.12 7.18
C GLY A 628 -4.14 4.79 7.85
N THR A 629 -4.67 4.54 9.07
CA THR A 629 -4.67 3.23 9.72
C THR A 629 -6.04 2.54 9.55
N ASP A 630 -6.12 1.25 9.86
CA ASP A 630 -7.37 0.47 9.85
C ASP A 630 -8.13 0.53 11.19
N GLU A 631 -7.52 1.08 12.24
CA GLU A 631 -8.13 1.19 13.57
C GLU A 631 -9.43 2.03 13.54
N GLY A 632 -10.49 1.53 14.16
CA GLY A 632 -11.82 2.15 14.16
C GLY A 632 -12.64 1.97 12.88
N SER A 633 -12.05 1.47 11.77
CA SER A 633 -12.76 1.26 10.51
C SER A 633 -13.82 0.15 10.57
N LEU A 634 -14.82 0.22 9.68
CA LEU A 634 -15.82 -0.86 9.55
C LEU A 634 -15.15 -2.19 9.15
N LEU A 635 -14.14 -2.17 8.27
CA LEU A 635 -13.37 -3.35 7.90
C LEU A 635 -12.74 -4.04 9.12
N ARG A 636 -12.14 -3.26 10.02
CA ARG A 636 -11.44 -3.79 11.20
C ARG A 636 -12.39 -4.28 12.31
N LEU A 637 -13.61 -3.76 12.35
CA LEU A 637 -14.68 -4.13 13.28
C LEU A 637 -15.44 -5.40 12.84
N LEU A 638 -15.81 -5.45 11.56
CA LEU A 638 -16.69 -6.47 10.99
C LEU A 638 -15.91 -7.65 10.38
N GLY A 639 -14.65 -7.43 9.97
CA GLY A 639 -13.77 -8.45 9.41
C GLY A 639 -13.20 -9.39 10.47
N ARG A 640 -13.83 -10.56 10.61
CA ARG A 640 -13.50 -11.62 11.57
C ARG A 640 -13.12 -12.95 10.91
N CYS A 641 -12.97 -12.95 9.58
CA CYS A 641 -12.48 -14.08 8.79
C CYS A 641 -11.16 -14.63 9.34
N VAL A 642 -11.04 -15.94 9.42
CA VAL A 642 -9.85 -16.64 9.94
C VAL A 642 -8.77 -16.77 8.86
N THR A 643 -9.17 -17.04 7.62
CA THR A 643 -8.29 -17.34 6.48
C THR A 643 -7.85 -16.07 5.74
N PRO A 644 -6.64 -16.04 5.12
CA PRO A 644 -6.19 -14.88 4.35
C PRO A 644 -7.08 -14.58 3.14
N PHE A 645 -7.49 -15.59 2.39
CA PHE A 645 -8.40 -15.46 1.25
C PHE A 645 -9.81 -15.02 1.67
N GLY A 646 -10.35 -15.53 2.80
CA GLY A 646 -11.59 -15.02 3.39
C GLY A 646 -11.50 -13.53 3.80
N LYS A 647 -10.36 -13.06 4.32
CA LYS A 647 -10.14 -11.63 4.60
C LYS A 647 -10.05 -10.76 3.34
N ARG A 648 -9.54 -11.30 2.23
CA ARG A 648 -9.54 -10.61 0.92
C ARG A 648 -10.96 -10.50 0.37
N LEU A 649 -11.71 -11.62 0.34
CA LEU A 649 -13.10 -11.63 -0.14
C LEU A 649 -14.03 -10.76 0.73
N PHE A 650 -13.87 -10.75 2.05
CA PHE A 650 -14.68 -9.92 2.95
C PHE A 650 -14.52 -8.42 2.67
N ARG A 651 -13.31 -7.97 2.30
CA ARG A 651 -13.08 -6.59 1.87
C ARG A 651 -13.84 -6.26 0.59
N ILE A 652 -13.91 -7.19 -0.37
CA ILE A 652 -14.71 -7.02 -1.59
C ILE A 652 -16.20 -6.90 -1.24
N TRP A 653 -16.73 -7.78 -0.36
CA TRP A 653 -18.11 -7.71 0.12
C TRP A 653 -18.45 -6.42 0.88
N LEU A 654 -17.46 -5.78 1.52
CA LEU A 654 -17.62 -4.50 2.21
C LEU A 654 -17.52 -3.29 1.27
N CYS A 655 -16.68 -3.36 0.23
CA CYS A 655 -16.63 -2.34 -0.83
C CYS A 655 -17.89 -2.36 -1.72
N MET A 656 -18.49 -3.54 -1.91
CA MET A 656 -19.69 -3.76 -2.72
C MET A 656 -20.73 -4.59 -1.96
N PRO A 657 -21.49 -4.00 -1.01
CA PRO A 657 -22.66 -4.63 -0.41
C PRO A 657 -23.72 -4.96 -1.47
N LEU A 658 -24.63 -5.89 -1.18
CA LEU A 658 -25.63 -6.36 -2.13
C LEU A 658 -26.78 -5.35 -2.33
N ARG A 659 -27.47 -5.43 -3.48
CA ARG A 659 -28.69 -4.65 -3.74
C ARG A 659 -29.95 -5.50 -3.89
N GLU A 660 -29.82 -6.77 -4.25
CA GLU A 660 -30.95 -7.68 -4.49
C GLU A 660 -31.50 -8.26 -3.17
N VAL A 661 -32.82 -8.12 -2.92
CA VAL A 661 -33.46 -8.54 -1.66
C VAL A 661 -33.39 -10.05 -1.44
N SER A 662 -33.45 -10.84 -2.52
CA SER A 662 -33.26 -12.30 -2.48
C SER A 662 -31.89 -12.69 -1.91
N ALA A 663 -30.82 -12.09 -2.44
CA ALA A 663 -29.44 -12.39 -2.08
C ALA A 663 -29.05 -11.83 -0.70
N ILE A 664 -29.60 -10.67 -0.32
CA ILE A 664 -29.45 -10.12 1.04
C ILE A 664 -30.12 -11.07 2.06
N ASN A 665 -31.37 -11.49 1.81
CA ASN A 665 -32.04 -12.45 2.68
C ASN A 665 -31.31 -13.80 2.71
N ALA A 666 -30.82 -14.30 1.58
CA ALA A 666 -30.07 -15.56 1.55
C ALA A 666 -28.81 -15.54 2.44
N ARG A 667 -28.14 -14.38 2.56
CA ARG A 667 -27.06 -14.16 3.54
C ARG A 667 -27.57 -14.05 4.98
N LEU A 668 -28.67 -13.33 5.21
CA LEU A 668 -29.28 -13.23 6.54
C LEU A 668 -29.74 -14.59 7.08
N ASP A 669 -30.35 -15.42 6.24
CA ASP A 669 -30.77 -16.78 6.58
C ASP A 669 -29.57 -17.65 6.98
N ALA A 670 -28.48 -17.56 6.20
CA ALA A 670 -27.22 -18.24 6.52
C ALA A 670 -26.57 -17.70 7.81
N VAL A 671 -26.69 -16.39 8.09
CA VAL A 671 -26.22 -15.79 9.36
C VAL A 671 -27.06 -16.27 10.54
N GLU A 672 -28.38 -16.37 10.42
CA GLU A 672 -29.25 -16.91 11.48
C GLU A 672 -29.00 -18.39 11.75
N ASP A 673 -28.86 -19.23 10.70
CA ASP A 673 -28.49 -20.65 10.87
C ASP A 673 -27.15 -20.82 11.62
N LEU A 674 -26.15 -19.97 11.33
CA LEU A 674 -24.84 -19.99 12.01
C LEU A 674 -24.86 -19.38 13.42
N LEU A 675 -25.85 -18.55 13.76
CA LEU A 675 -26.07 -18.06 15.12
C LEU A 675 -26.80 -19.09 15.98
N ASP A 676 -27.74 -19.84 15.40
CA ASP A 676 -28.45 -20.96 16.05
C ASP A 676 -27.57 -22.21 16.25
N ALA A 677 -26.48 -22.36 15.48
CA ALA A 677 -25.58 -23.52 15.52
C ALA A 677 -24.13 -23.20 16.00
N PRO A 678 -23.89 -22.95 17.30
CA PRO A 678 -22.53 -22.72 17.85
C PRO A 678 -21.54 -23.88 17.66
N SER A 679 -22.00 -25.11 17.42
CA SER A 679 -21.15 -26.26 17.11
C SER A 679 -20.44 -26.10 15.76
N ALA A 680 -21.16 -25.64 14.73
CA ALA A 680 -20.60 -25.33 13.41
C ALA A 680 -19.51 -24.25 13.47
N GLU A 681 -19.64 -23.27 14.38
CA GLU A 681 -18.60 -22.26 14.63
C GLU A 681 -17.30 -22.88 15.15
N ALA A 682 -17.41 -23.86 16.05
CA ALA A 682 -16.28 -24.58 16.61
C ALA A 682 -15.64 -25.56 15.59
N GLU A 683 -16.45 -26.31 14.82
CA GLU A 683 -15.95 -27.18 13.75
C GLU A 683 -15.26 -26.36 12.64
N PHE A 684 -15.88 -25.27 12.20
CA PHE A 684 -15.28 -24.36 11.23
C PHE A 684 -14.00 -23.71 11.77
N ALA A 685 -13.97 -23.28 13.03
CA ALA A 685 -12.76 -22.74 13.65
C ALA A 685 -11.64 -23.79 13.70
N GLN A 686 -11.96 -25.06 13.99
CA GLN A 686 -10.99 -26.16 13.93
C GLN A 686 -10.52 -26.47 12.50
N LEU A 687 -11.40 -26.33 11.50
CA LEU A 687 -11.07 -26.50 10.08
C LEU A 687 -10.17 -25.37 9.56
N ALA A 688 -10.54 -24.11 9.75
CA ALA A 688 -9.79 -22.95 9.28
C ALA A 688 -8.44 -22.79 10.00
N LYS A 689 -8.35 -23.15 11.29
CA LYS A 689 -7.11 -23.02 12.06
C LYS A 689 -5.98 -23.87 11.48
N GLY A 690 -4.90 -23.18 11.11
CA GLY A 690 -3.69 -23.79 10.56
C GLY A 690 -3.73 -24.08 9.06
N LEU A 691 -4.78 -23.66 8.33
CA LEU A 691 -4.71 -23.61 6.87
C LEU A 691 -3.70 -22.53 6.44
N PRO A 692 -2.83 -22.80 5.45
CA PRO A 692 -1.99 -21.78 4.84
C PRO A 692 -2.81 -20.92 3.86
N ASP A 693 -2.18 -19.90 3.25
CA ASP A 693 -2.79 -19.13 2.17
C ASP A 693 -2.83 -19.95 0.87
N LEU A 694 -3.81 -20.84 0.75
CA LEU A 694 -3.95 -21.80 -0.34
C LEU A 694 -4.02 -21.11 -1.71
N GLU A 695 -4.77 -20.01 -1.82
CA GLU A 695 -4.91 -19.20 -3.03
C GLU A 695 -3.54 -18.77 -3.59
N ARG A 696 -2.69 -18.19 -2.74
CA ARG A 696 -1.36 -17.71 -3.13
C ARG A 696 -0.35 -18.85 -3.37
N ILE A 697 -0.49 -19.97 -2.68
CA ILE A 697 0.46 -21.09 -2.86
C ILE A 697 0.16 -21.89 -4.14
N VAL A 698 -1.10 -21.98 -4.59
CA VAL A 698 -1.44 -22.55 -5.92
C VAL A 698 -0.65 -21.82 -7.02
N SER A 699 -0.66 -20.48 -7.03
CA SER A 699 0.10 -19.65 -7.97
C SER A 699 1.62 -19.88 -7.87
N ARG A 700 2.15 -20.12 -6.66
CA ARG A 700 3.58 -20.46 -6.45
C ARG A 700 3.94 -21.90 -6.85
N ILE A 701 2.96 -22.81 -6.98
CA ILE A 701 3.17 -24.17 -7.51
C ILE A 701 3.26 -24.09 -9.04
N HIS A 702 2.33 -23.37 -9.69
CA HIS A 702 2.37 -23.06 -11.13
C HIS A 702 3.73 -22.45 -11.53
N ALA A 703 4.19 -21.42 -10.81
CA ALA A 703 5.50 -20.79 -11.03
C ALA A 703 6.72 -21.66 -10.66
N GLY A 704 6.56 -22.93 -10.26
CA GLY A 704 7.65 -23.85 -9.90
C GLY A 704 8.39 -23.53 -8.59
N THR A 705 8.19 -22.33 -8.02
CA THR A 705 8.96 -21.77 -6.89
C THR A 705 8.62 -22.38 -5.53
N CYS A 706 7.49 -23.08 -5.39
CA CYS A 706 7.11 -23.73 -4.13
C CYS A 706 8.15 -24.79 -3.68
N LYS A 707 8.47 -24.83 -2.37
CA LYS A 707 9.39 -25.80 -1.74
C LYS A 707 8.69 -27.15 -1.54
N VAL A 708 9.41 -28.27 -1.51
CA VAL A 708 8.79 -29.61 -1.40
C VAL A 708 8.04 -29.73 -0.07
N LEU A 709 8.67 -29.31 1.04
CA LEU A 709 8.03 -29.30 2.35
C LEU A 709 6.80 -28.37 2.44
N ASP A 710 6.65 -27.39 1.54
CA ASP A 710 5.46 -26.53 1.50
C ASP A 710 4.35 -27.12 0.62
N PHE A 711 4.70 -27.73 -0.52
CA PHE A 711 3.78 -28.49 -1.37
C PHE A 711 3.10 -29.64 -0.61
N LEU A 712 3.84 -30.39 0.22
CA LEU A 712 3.27 -31.46 1.04
C LEU A 712 2.26 -30.94 2.09
N LYS A 713 2.49 -29.76 2.67
CA LYS A 713 1.53 -29.11 3.57
C LYS A 713 0.28 -28.67 2.81
N VAL A 714 0.40 -28.26 1.55
CA VAL A 714 -0.74 -27.88 0.70
C VAL A 714 -1.62 -29.11 0.41
N LEU A 715 -1.03 -30.25 0.03
CA LEU A 715 -1.79 -31.50 -0.16
C LEU A 715 -2.50 -31.92 1.14
N GLN A 716 -1.82 -31.87 2.29
CA GLN A 716 -2.42 -32.14 3.61
C GLN A 716 -3.53 -31.13 3.98
N ALA A 717 -3.38 -29.86 3.59
CA ALA A 717 -4.38 -28.82 3.83
C ALA A 717 -5.61 -28.97 2.94
N PHE A 718 -5.46 -29.35 1.67
CA PHE A 718 -6.58 -29.70 0.79
C PHE A 718 -7.28 -31.00 1.22
N GLU A 719 -6.52 -31.98 1.73
CA GLU A 719 -7.11 -33.20 2.32
C GLU A 719 -7.96 -32.86 3.55
N LYS A 720 -7.43 -32.02 4.46
CA LYS A 720 -8.16 -31.49 5.62
C LYS A 720 -9.39 -30.69 5.18
N LEU A 721 -9.27 -29.86 4.14
CA LEU A 721 -10.36 -29.05 3.60
C LEU A 721 -11.50 -29.92 3.06
N SER A 722 -11.21 -30.88 2.18
CA SER A 722 -12.21 -31.80 1.62
C SER A 722 -12.91 -32.62 2.71
N LYS A 723 -12.18 -33.10 3.73
CA LYS A 723 -12.78 -33.82 4.87
C LYS A 723 -13.63 -32.91 5.75
N GLY A 724 -13.17 -31.69 6.06
CA GLY A 724 -13.89 -30.74 6.89
C GLY A 724 -15.14 -30.14 6.23
N LEU A 725 -15.10 -29.84 4.93
CA LEU A 725 -16.28 -29.40 4.19
C LEU A 725 -17.36 -30.49 4.15
N LYS A 726 -16.97 -31.77 4.01
CA LYS A 726 -17.88 -32.92 4.14
C LYS A 726 -18.42 -33.09 5.56
N GLN A 727 -17.68 -32.74 6.61
CA GLN A 727 -18.20 -32.74 7.99
C GLN A 727 -19.24 -31.64 8.17
N LEU A 728 -18.91 -30.41 7.78
CA LEU A 728 -19.82 -29.26 7.82
C LEU A 728 -21.08 -29.47 6.96
N GLU A 729 -21.02 -30.22 5.84
CA GLU A 729 -22.21 -30.56 5.04
C GLU A 729 -23.18 -31.46 5.83
N ASN A 730 -22.67 -32.36 6.67
CA ASN A 730 -23.52 -33.22 7.50
C ASN A 730 -24.18 -32.43 8.64
N GLU A 731 -23.50 -31.45 9.24
CA GLU A 731 -24.12 -30.55 10.21
C GLU A 731 -25.13 -29.59 9.54
N ALA A 732 -24.79 -29.04 8.37
CA ALA A 732 -25.65 -28.15 7.61
C ALA A 732 -26.93 -28.80 7.05
N GLN A 733 -27.09 -30.12 7.12
CA GLN A 733 -28.37 -30.80 6.89
C GLN A 733 -29.41 -30.52 8.00
N SER A 734 -28.98 -29.99 9.15
CA SER A 734 -29.88 -29.58 10.25
C SER A 734 -30.33 -28.11 10.17
N PHE A 735 -29.74 -27.32 9.27
CA PHE A 735 -30.03 -25.90 9.11
C PHE A 735 -31.37 -25.66 8.42
N LYS A 736 -31.97 -24.48 8.63
CA LYS A 736 -33.28 -24.11 8.08
C LYS A 736 -33.17 -23.67 6.62
N SER A 737 -32.08 -22.96 6.28
CA SER A 737 -31.85 -22.48 4.92
C SER A 737 -31.07 -23.49 4.08
N THR A 738 -31.39 -23.55 2.79
CA THR A 738 -30.63 -24.37 1.84
C THR A 738 -29.28 -23.77 1.48
N ASN A 739 -29.02 -22.51 1.83
CA ASN A 739 -27.95 -21.69 1.24
C ASN A 739 -26.55 -22.23 1.57
N ILE A 740 -26.28 -22.52 2.85
CA ILE A 740 -25.01 -23.12 3.27
C ILE A 740 -24.87 -24.54 2.72
N SER A 741 -25.95 -25.33 2.71
CA SER A 741 -25.93 -26.69 2.16
C SER A 741 -25.64 -26.70 0.65
N GLY A 742 -26.15 -25.72 -0.11
CA GLY A 742 -25.90 -25.55 -1.54
C GLY A 742 -24.47 -25.11 -1.83
N LEU A 743 -23.96 -24.15 -1.05
CA LEU A 743 -22.57 -23.71 -1.11
C LEU A 743 -21.60 -24.88 -0.82
N LEU A 744 -21.85 -25.68 0.22
CA LEU A 744 -21.04 -26.85 0.56
C LEU A 744 -21.11 -27.94 -0.51
N ARG A 745 -22.28 -28.20 -1.11
CA ARG A 745 -22.44 -29.12 -2.25
C ARG A 745 -21.76 -28.64 -3.53
N SER A 746 -21.46 -27.35 -3.66
CA SER A 746 -20.68 -26.83 -4.78
C SER A 746 -19.17 -27.11 -4.66
N ALA A 747 -18.70 -27.53 -3.48
CA ALA A 747 -17.30 -27.87 -3.26
C ALA A 747 -16.92 -29.14 -4.06
N PRO A 748 -15.88 -29.10 -4.91
CA PRO A 748 -15.44 -30.29 -5.61
C PRO A 748 -14.77 -31.29 -4.65
N ASP A 749 -14.89 -32.58 -4.93
CA ASP A 749 -14.22 -33.60 -4.13
C ASP A 749 -12.75 -33.73 -4.51
N LEU A 750 -11.87 -33.29 -3.61
CA LEU A 750 -10.43 -33.21 -3.87
C LEU A 750 -9.68 -34.54 -3.69
N GLN A 751 -10.26 -35.55 -3.02
CA GLN A 751 -9.52 -36.78 -2.68
C GLN A 751 -8.95 -37.51 -3.91
N PRO A 752 -9.68 -37.73 -5.03
CA PRO A 752 -9.13 -38.44 -6.19
C PRO A 752 -7.89 -37.77 -6.80
N HIS A 753 -7.88 -36.43 -6.81
CA HIS A 753 -6.76 -35.63 -7.30
C HIS A 753 -5.55 -35.71 -6.36
N ILE A 754 -5.77 -35.65 -5.03
CA ILE A 754 -4.73 -35.80 -4.01
C ILE A 754 -4.09 -37.20 -4.06
N ASP A 755 -4.91 -38.24 -4.17
CA ASP A 755 -4.46 -39.64 -4.18
C ASP A 755 -3.66 -39.95 -5.46
N SER A 756 -4.13 -39.50 -6.62
CA SER A 756 -3.42 -39.58 -7.92
C SER A 756 -2.00 -38.99 -7.84
N LEU A 757 -1.86 -37.81 -7.24
CA LEU A 757 -0.55 -37.17 -7.05
C LEU A 757 0.32 -37.94 -6.04
N ARG A 758 -0.24 -38.39 -4.92
CA ARG A 758 0.48 -39.18 -3.89
C ARG A 758 1.00 -40.51 -4.42
N GLU A 759 0.35 -41.13 -5.40
CA GLU A 759 0.86 -42.36 -6.03
C GLU A 759 2.13 -42.15 -6.86
N GLN A 760 2.47 -40.92 -7.25
CA GLN A 760 3.66 -40.67 -8.09
C GLN A 760 4.98 -40.68 -7.30
N PHE A 761 4.97 -40.27 -6.03
CA PHE A 761 6.19 -39.98 -5.25
C PHE A 761 6.28 -40.75 -3.93
N GLU A 762 7.48 -40.86 -3.37
CA GLU A 762 7.71 -41.31 -2.00
C GLU A 762 7.61 -40.14 -1.01
N GLU A 763 6.92 -40.33 0.13
CA GLU A 763 6.88 -39.30 1.18
C GLU A 763 8.29 -39.04 1.76
N PRO A 764 8.81 -37.80 1.70
CA PRO A 764 10.14 -37.50 2.21
C PRO A 764 10.24 -37.69 3.72
N LYS A 765 11.31 -38.33 4.17
CA LYS A 765 11.68 -38.41 5.59
C LYS A 765 11.96 -36.98 6.09
N GLU A 766 11.56 -36.68 7.33
CA GLU A 766 11.33 -35.33 7.93
C GLU A 766 12.39 -34.21 7.75
N LYS A 767 13.51 -34.42 7.05
CA LYS A 767 14.64 -33.49 6.93
C LYS A 767 15.16 -33.28 5.50
N ASP A 768 14.67 -34.02 4.50
CA ASP A 768 15.09 -33.85 3.11
C ASP A 768 14.02 -33.10 2.29
N ASP A 769 14.37 -31.94 1.73
CA ASP A 769 13.52 -31.16 0.80
C ASP A 769 13.61 -31.72 -0.64
N LEU A 770 13.62 -33.06 -0.76
CA LEU A 770 13.76 -33.81 -2.00
C LEU A 770 12.53 -34.69 -2.21
N LEU A 771 11.80 -34.44 -3.30
CA LEU A 771 10.68 -35.26 -3.74
C LEU A 771 11.21 -36.30 -4.73
N LEU A 772 11.11 -37.58 -4.37
CA LEU A 772 11.60 -38.71 -5.18
C LEU A 772 10.42 -39.40 -5.87
N PRO A 773 10.55 -39.80 -7.15
CA PRO A 773 9.56 -40.67 -7.78
C PRO A 773 9.56 -42.04 -7.10
N ARG A 774 8.44 -42.76 -7.20
CA ARG A 774 8.43 -44.21 -6.93
C ARG A 774 8.99 -44.96 -8.13
N ASP A 775 9.57 -46.13 -7.90
CA ASP A 775 10.06 -47.07 -8.93
C ASP A 775 9.06 -47.17 -10.11
N GLY A 776 9.52 -46.95 -11.33
CA GLY A 776 8.72 -47.03 -12.55
C GLY A 776 7.83 -45.81 -12.84
N LYS A 777 7.92 -44.71 -12.09
CA LYS A 777 7.21 -43.43 -12.39
C LYS A 777 8.05 -42.44 -13.20
N ASP A 778 9.38 -42.58 -13.23
CA ASP A 778 10.28 -41.74 -14.04
C ASP A 778 11.50 -42.53 -14.55
N GLU A 779 11.48 -42.91 -15.83
CA GLU A 779 12.52 -43.74 -16.48
C GLU A 779 13.92 -43.10 -16.42
N ALA A 780 14.01 -41.77 -16.41
CA ALA A 780 15.27 -41.04 -16.40
C ALA A 780 15.93 -41.06 -15.00
N TYR A 781 15.12 -40.96 -13.94
CA TYR A 781 15.59 -41.16 -12.57
C TYR A 781 16.04 -42.62 -12.35
N ASP A 782 15.19 -43.60 -12.73
CA ASP A 782 15.46 -45.03 -12.50
C ASP A 782 16.75 -45.48 -13.20
N THR A 783 16.96 -45.03 -14.45
CA THR A 783 18.20 -45.30 -15.21
C THR A 783 19.44 -44.75 -14.51
N VAL A 784 19.35 -43.55 -13.92
CA VAL A 784 20.49 -42.88 -13.27
C VAL A 784 20.79 -43.45 -11.88
N GLU A 785 19.78 -43.86 -11.10
CA GLU A 785 20.06 -44.59 -9.84
C GLU A 785 20.69 -45.95 -10.10
N ALA A 786 20.30 -46.66 -11.17
CA ALA A 786 20.95 -47.90 -11.58
C ALA A 786 22.41 -47.68 -12.00
N GLU A 787 22.72 -46.59 -12.73
CA GLU A 787 24.11 -46.20 -13.02
C GLU A 787 24.89 -45.93 -11.71
N ILE A 788 24.31 -45.10 -10.82
CA ILE A 788 24.91 -44.73 -9.53
C ILE A 788 25.18 -45.97 -8.66
N GLU A 789 24.28 -46.96 -8.63
CA GLU A 789 24.51 -48.21 -7.90
C GLU A 789 25.62 -49.06 -8.53
N SER A 790 25.66 -49.16 -9.86
CA SER A 790 26.76 -49.85 -10.55
C SER A 790 28.14 -49.22 -10.24
N LEU A 791 28.19 -47.88 -10.16
CA LEU A 791 29.40 -47.12 -9.83
C LEU A 791 29.79 -47.31 -8.35
N LYS A 792 28.83 -47.29 -7.40
CA LYS A 792 29.06 -47.64 -5.98
C LYS A 792 29.68 -49.04 -5.87
N ALA A 793 29.09 -50.05 -6.52
CA ALA A 793 29.57 -51.43 -6.49
C ALA A 793 30.98 -51.57 -7.09
N SER A 794 31.31 -50.81 -8.13
CA SER A 794 32.64 -50.76 -8.75
C SER A 794 33.69 -50.14 -7.83
N LEU A 795 33.34 -49.05 -7.11
CA LEU A 795 34.19 -48.43 -6.10
C LEU A 795 34.45 -49.39 -4.93
N ASP A 796 33.42 -50.03 -4.37
CA ASP A 796 33.56 -51.00 -3.28
C ASP A 796 34.42 -52.22 -3.65
N LYS A 797 34.26 -52.74 -4.88
CA LYS A 797 35.10 -53.81 -5.43
C LYS A 797 36.56 -53.37 -5.51
N SER A 798 36.81 -52.11 -5.84
CA SER A 798 38.15 -51.51 -5.91
C SER A 798 38.74 -51.26 -4.52
N LEU A 799 37.96 -50.77 -3.56
CA LEU A 799 38.39 -50.63 -2.16
C LEU A 799 38.82 -51.98 -1.57
N LYS A 800 38.03 -53.04 -1.80
CA LYS A 800 38.35 -54.43 -1.38
C LYS A 800 39.67 -54.92 -2.01
N LYS A 801 39.92 -54.62 -3.29
CA LYS A 801 41.20 -54.89 -3.97
C LYS A 801 42.38 -54.20 -3.27
N TYR A 802 42.30 -52.89 -3.01
CA TYR A 802 43.40 -52.15 -2.36
C TYR A 802 43.59 -52.55 -0.88
N ALA A 803 42.53 -52.89 -0.16
CA ALA A 803 42.62 -53.41 1.21
C ALA A 803 43.39 -54.74 1.24
N GLY A 804 43.10 -55.65 0.32
CA GLY A 804 43.85 -56.90 0.14
C GLY A 804 45.32 -56.67 -0.26
N GLN A 805 45.60 -55.74 -1.16
CA GLN A 805 46.97 -55.43 -1.62
C GLN A 805 47.83 -54.75 -0.53
N THR A 806 47.25 -53.86 0.28
CA THR A 806 48.00 -53.11 1.31
C THR A 806 48.05 -53.82 2.66
N GLY A 807 47.09 -54.71 2.95
CA GLY A 807 46.90 -55.32 4.27
C GLY A 807 46.44 -54.31 5.32
N LEU A 808 45.81 -53.20 4.91
CA LEU A 808 45.30 -52.15 5.79
C LEU A 808 43.77 -52.19 5.85
N LYS A 809 43.19 -51.85 7.00
CA LYS A 809 41.76 -51.51 7.07
C LYS A 809 41.56 -50.16 6.38
N LEU A 810 41.16 -50.21 5.12
CA LEU A 810 40.72 -49.06 4.33
C LEU A 810 39.20 -48.91 4.44
N ASP A 811 38.74 -47.68 4.26
CA ASP A 811 37.33 -47.29 4.29
C ASP A 811 37.16 -45.99 3.47
N TYR A 812 35.94 -45.62 3.10
CA TYR A 812 35.66 -44.38 2.38
C TYR A 812 35.22 -43.26 3.32
N TRP A 813 35.70 -42.04 3.05
CA TRP A 813 35.28 -40.82 3.74
C TRP A 813 34.73 -39.79 2.76
N HIS A 814 33.65 -39.15 3.20
CA HIS A 814 32.93 -38.12 2.46
C HIS A 814 32.81 -36.88 3.34
N SER A 815 32.92 -35.69 2.76
CA SER A 815 32.59 -34.46 3.48
C SER A 815 31.09 -34.39 3.76
N SER A 816 30.71 -34.11 5.00
CA SER A 816 29.33 -33.73 5.35
C SER A 816 28.96 -32.34 4.83
N ILE A 817 29.92 -31.57 4.28
CA ILE A 817 29.71 -30.22 3.76
C ILE A 817 30.41 -30.10 2.39
N GLY A 818 29.61 -30.14 1.32
CA GLY A 818 30.02 -29.84 -0.04
C GLY A 818 30.52 -31.03 -0.88
N THR A 819 30.19 -31.01 -2.18
CA THR A 819 30.44 -32.08 -3.18
C THR A 819 31.91 -32.24 -3.61
N LYS A 820 32.85 -31.55 -2.97
CA LYS A 820 34.25 -31.53 -3.40
C LYS A 820 35.00 -32.81 -3.00
N ASP A 821 34.92 -33.19 -1.73
CA ASP A 821 35.66 -34.31 -1.15
C ASP A 821 34.72 -35.51 -0.91
N VAL A 822 34.67 -36.42 -1.87
CA VAL A 822 33.76 -37.58 -1.94
C VAL A 822 34.61 -38.81 -2.28
N TYR A 823 34.37 -39.95 -1.60
CA TYR A 823 35.17 -41.18 -1.73
C TYR A 823 36.69 -40.97 -1.52
N LEU A 824 37.09 -40.13 -0.56
CA LEU A 824 38.48 -40.11 -0.10
C LEU A 824 38.78 -41.41 0.65
N VAL A 825 39.86 -42.10 0.31
CA VAL A 825 40.24 -43.33 1.01
C VAL A 825 40.86 -42.95 2.35
N GLN A 826 40.24 -43.38 3.46
CA GLN A 826 40.78 -43.20 4.81
C GLN A 826 41.57 -44.43 5.26
N ALA A 827 42.75 -44.18 5.83
CA ALA A 827 43.65 -45.18 6.37
C ALA A 827 44.19 -44.73 7.75
N PRO A 828 44.61 -45.65 8.64
CA PRO A 828 45.18 -45.31 9.94
C PRO A 828 46.38 -44.36 9.81
N ALA A 829 46.47 -43.34 10.67
CA ALA A 829 47.51 -42.30 10.56
C ALA A 829 48.96 -42.81 10.74
N SER A 830 49.14 -44.03 11.26
CA SER A 830 50.42 -44.72 11.39
C SER A 830 50.78 -45.65 10.21
N ALA A 831 49.95 -45.73 9.17
CA ALA A 831 50.11 -46.67 8.07
C ALA A 831 51.32 -46.38 7.17
N LYS A 832 52.38 -47.20 7.28
CA LYS A 832 53.59 -47.12 6.43
C LYS A 832 53.48 -47.87 5.09
N LYS A 833 52.39 -48.60 4.84
CA LYS A 833 52.15 -49.42 3.62
C LYS A 833 51.28 -48.72 2.55
N VAL A 834 51.14 -47.40 2.62
CA VAL A 834 50.34 -46.65 1.63
C VAL A 834 51.15 -46.48 0.33
N PRO A 835 50.57 -46.71 -0.87
CA PRO A 835 51.26 -46.50 -2.14
C PRO A 835 51.75 -45.06 -2.33
N LYS A 836 52.92 -44.88 -2.94
CA LYS A 836 53.55 -43.55 -3.15
C LYS A 836 52.76 -42.61 -4.05
N GLU A 837 51.87 -43.15 -4.89
CA GLU A 837 51.06 -42.40 -5.85
C GLU A 837 49.78 -41.79 -5.23
N TRP A 838 49.48 -42.10 -3.97
CA TRP A 838 48.28 -41.62 -3.28
C TRP A 838 48.52 -40.22 -2.70
N VAL A 839 47.79 -39.22 -3.21
CA VAL A 839 47.94 -37.83 -2.80
C VAL A 839 47.22 -37.59 -1.47
N LYS A 840 47.93 -37.13 -0.44
CA LYS A 840 47.34 -36.82 0.88
C LYS A 840 46.48 -35.56 0.78
N SER A 841 45.16 -35.73 0.95
CA SER A 841 44.17 -34.65 0.88
C SER A 841 43.84 -34.06 2.26
N GLY A 842 43.94 -34.84 3.33
CA GLY A 842 43.69 -34.35 4.69
C GLY A 842 43.84 -35.43 5.76
N GLY A 843 43.28 -35.20 6.95
CA GLY A 843 43.25 -36.20 8.02
C GLY A 843 42.96 -35.63 9.41
N THR A 844 42.77 -36.53 10.37
CA THR A 844 42.75 -36.26 11.82
C THR A 844 43.98 -36.91 12.47
N LYS A 845 44.11 -36.79 13.81
CA LYS A 845 45.17 -37.51 14.55
C LYS A 845 45.07 -39.05 14.45
N ALA A 846 43.90 -39.60 14.08
CA ALA A 846 43.67 -41.04 14.00
C ALA A 846 43.73 -41.62 12.57
N VAL A 847 43.26 -40.87 11.57
CA VAL A 847 43.19 -41.31 10.16
C VAL A 847 43.69 -40.25 9.20
N THR A 848 44.49 -40.66 8.20
CA THR A 848 44.86 -39.82 7.05
C THR A 848 43.97 -40.17 5.85
N ARG A 849 43.59 -39.17 5.07
CA ARG A 849 42.72 -39.27 3.90
C ARG A 849 43.51 -39.03 2.61
N TYR A 850 43.29 -39.90 1.63
CA TYR A 850 44.04 -39.93 0.38
C TYR A 850 43.12 -39.86 -0.85
N GLN A 851 43.58 -39.16 -1.87
CA GLN A 851 43.07 -39.26 -3.24
C GLN A 851 43.89 -40.32 -3.99
N VAL A 852 43.20 -41.32 -4.55
CA VAL A 852 43.80 -42.41 -5.33
C VAL A 852 43.63 -42.08 -6.82
N PRO A 853 44.71 -41.97 -7.63
CA PRO A 853 44.62 -41.61 -9.04
C PRO A 853 43.70 -42.53 -9.85
N GLU A 854 43.87 -43.85 -9.73
CA GLU A 854 43.05 -44.86 -10.42
C GLU A 854 41.53 -44.70 -10.14
N LEU A 855 41.16 -44.26 -8.93
CA LEU A 855 39.76 -44.05 -8.57
C LEU A 855 39.18 -42.71 -9.08
N GLN A 856 40.00 -41.73 -9.48
CA GLN A 856 39.49 -40.41 -9.86
C GLN A 856 38.58 -40.46 -11.10
N GLY A 857 38.78 -41.43 -12.01
CA GLY A 857 37.87 -41.66 -13.13
C GLY A 857 36.46 -42.03 -12.66
N THR A 858 36.34 -43.13 -11.89
CA THR A 858 35.04 -43.61 -11.38
C THR A 858 34.41 -42.62 -10.40
N ILE A 859 35.19 -41.92 -9.57
CA ILE A 859 34.69 -40.87 -8.67
C ILE A 859 34.19 -39.66 -9.47
N ARG A 860 34.80 -39.34 -10.61
CA ARG A 860 34.30 -38.30 -11.52
C ARG A 860 32.97 -38.72 -12.14
N SER A 861 32.88 -39.90 -12.77
CA SER A 861 31.62 -40.39 -13.34
C SER A 861 30.50 -40.49 -12.30
N TYR A 862 30.81 -40.91 -11.08
CA TYR A 862 29.86 -40.89 -9.96
C TYR A 862 29.34 -39.48 -9.64
N LYS A 863 30.22 -38.45 -9.65
CA LYS A 863 29.81 -37.05 -9.44
C LYS A 863 28.99 -36.50 -10.62
N GLU A 864 29.32 -36.89 -11.83
CA GLU A 864 28.58 -36.52 -13.05
C GLU A 864 27.17 -37.16 -13.01
N ALA A 865 27.07 -38.45 -12.67
CA ALA A 865 25.79 -39.14 -12.45
C ALA A 865 24.98 -38.56 -11.28
N GLN A 866 25.61 -38.17 -10.17
CA GLN A 866 24.91 -37.45 -9.08
C GLN A 866 24.33 -36.11 -9.54
N GLU A 867 25.03 -35.36 -10.39
CA GLU A 867 24.52 -34.11 -10.95
C GLU A 867 23.35 -34.37 -11.91
N THR A 868 23.42 -35.45 -12.71
CA THR A 868 22.32 -35.92 -13.56
C THR A 868 21.10 -36.33 -12.73
N ARG A 869 21.28 -37.06 -11.61
CA ARG A 869 20.21 -37.37 -10.64
C ARG A 869 19.55 -36.10 -10.10
N ASN A 870 20.36 -35.10 -9.74
CA ASN A 870 19.86 -33.80 -9.27
C ASN A 870 19.15 -32.99 -10.38
N ALA A 871 19.40 -33.27 -11.66
CA ALA A 871 18.61 -32.75 -12.77
C ALA A 871 17.29 -33.53 -12.95
N ALA A 872 17.33 -34.86 -12.92
CA ALA A 872 16.15 -35.73 -13.01
C ALA A 872 15.13 -35.41 -11.89
N ILE A 873 15.57 -35.29 -10.63
CA ILE A 873 14.69 -34.89 -9.50
C ILE A 873 14.04 -33.52 -9.74
N ARG A 874 14.78 -32.54 -10.31
CA ARG A 874 14.22 -31.22 -10.63
C ARG A 874 13.18 -31.28 -11.75
N ASN A 875 13.42 -32.11 -12.77
CA ASN A 875 12.48 -32.32 -13.87
C ASN A 875 11.22 -33.05 -13.38
N PHE A 876 11.35 -34.10 -12.57
CA PHE A 876 10.24 -34.81 -11.96
C PHE A 876 9.40 -33.90 -11.05
N LYS A 877 10.05 -33.06 -10.23
CA LYS A 877 9.37 -32.02 -9.43
C LYS A 877 8.55 -31.07 -10.32
N ALA A 878 9.13 -30.60 -11.43
CA ALA A 878 8.43 -29.70 -12.36
C ALA A 878 7.23 -30.39 -13.03
N LYS A 879 7.37 -31.66 -13.43
CA LYS A 879 6.28 -32.49 -13.97
C LYS A 879 5.14 -32.65 -12.95
N LEU A 880 5.43 -33.06 -11.72
CA LEU A 880 4.40 -33.23 -10.67
C LEU A 880 3.67 -31.91 -10.34
N TYR A 881 4.37 -30.77 -10.42
CA TYR A 881 3.76 -29.45 -10.22
C TYR A 881 2.85 -29.08 -11.40
N ALA A 882 3.21 -29.43 -12.64
CA ALA A 882 2.34 -29.28 -13.80
C ALA A 882 1.11 -30.21 -13.74
N ASP A 883 1.27 -31.45 -13.28
CA ASP A 883 0.16 -32.38 -13.06
C ASP A 883 -0.83 -31.84 -12.00
N PHE A 884 -0.34 -31.25 -10.90
CA PHE A 884 -1.20 -30.56 -9.91
C PHE A 884 -1.90 -29.32 -10.51
N ASP A 885 -1.18 -28.57 -11.34
CA ASP A 885 -1.66 -27.31 -11.94
C ASP A 885 -2.65 -27.53 -13.10
N ALA A 886 -2.72 -28.72 -13.69
CA ALA A 886 -3.79 -29.08 -14.62
C ALA A 886 -5.19 -29.01 -13.97
N ASP A 887 -5.27 -29.31 -12.67
CA ASP A 887 -6.51 -29.28 -11.87
C ASP A 887 -6.76 -27.92 -11.16
N ARG A 888 -6.07 -26.83 -11.56
CA ARG A 888 -6.11 -25.50 -10.90
C ARG A 888 -7.52 -25.02 -10.54
N ASP A 889 -8.46 -25.14 -11.47
CA ASP A 889 -9.84 -24.68 -11.28
C ASP A 889 -10.64 -25.55 -10.31
N VAL A 890 -10.22 -26.79 -10.05
CA VAL A 890 -10.76 -27.64 -8.97
C VAL A 890 -10.29 -27.11 -7.62
N TRP A 891 -8.97 -26.89 -7.46
CA TRP A 891 -8.39 -26.35 -6.23
C TRP A 891 -8.94 -24.97 -5.89
N LEU A 892 -8.97 -24.05 -6.86
CA LEU A 892 -9.44 -22.68 -6.64
C LEU A 892 -10.94 -22.59 -6.36
N ARG A 893 -11.78 -23.48 -6.91
CA ARG A 893 -13.21 -23.55 -6.51
C ARG A 893 -13.37 -23.95 -5.04
N ALA A 894 -12.61 -24.94 -4.55
CA ALA A 894 -12.64 -25.30 -3.14
C ALA A 894 -12.17 -24.15 -2.22
N VAL A 895 -11.18 -23.37 -2.65
CA VAL A 895 -10.73 -22.16 -1.94
C VAL A 895 -11.81 -21.08 -1.93
N ARG A 896 -12.50 -20.82 -3.06
CA ARG A 896 -13.61 -19.85 -3.13
C ARG A 896 -14.77 -20.23 -2.21
N VAL A 897 -15.21 -21.49 -2.23
CA VAL A 897 -16.25 -21.99 -1.32
C VAL A 897 -15.85 -21.80 0.15
N MET A 898 -14.60 -22.08 0.51
CA MET A 898 -14.08 -21.85 1.85
C MET A 898 -13.99 -20.34 2.21
N ALA A 899 -13.65 -19.49 1.24
CA ALA A 899 -13.60 -18.03 1.42
C ALA A 899 -15.00 -17.44 1.70
N GLU A 900 -16.00 -17.85 0.91
CA GLU A 900 -17.40 -17.43 1.09
C GLU A 900 -17.96 -17.89 2.43
N LEU A 901 -17.64 -19.12 2.84
CA LEU A 901 -18.02 -19.66 4.14
C LEU A 901 -17.36 -18.89 5.30
N ASP A 902 -16.07 -18.54 5.20
CA ASP A 902 -15.36 -17.70 6.19
C ASP A 902 -15.96 -16.29 6.28
N CYS A 903 -16.41 -15.72 5.15
CA CYS A 903 -17.17 -14.47 5.13
C CYS A 903 -18.52 -14.59 5.84
N LEU A 904 -19.29 -15.66 5.62
CA LEU A 904 -20.57 -15.90 6.32
C LEU A 904 -20.35 -16.08 7.84
N PHE A 905 -19.37 -16.88 8.24
CA PHE A 905 -18.97 -17.00 9.65
C PHE A 905 -18.48 -15.67 10.24
N SER A 906 -17.81 -14.82 9.44
CA SER A 906 -17.42 -13.47 9.86
C SER A 906 -18.64 -12.56 10.10
N LEU A 907 -19.65 -12.60 9.23
CA LEU A 907 -20.90 -11.86 9.42
C LEU A 907 -21.68 -12.34 10.66
N ALA A 908 -21.74 -13.65 10.92
CA ALA A 908 -22.35 -14.19 12.14
C ALA A 908 -21.57 -13.79 13.41
N LYS A 909 -20.23 -13.97 13.43
CA LYS A 909 -19.37 -13.57 14.56
C LYS A 909 -19.36 -12.07 14.83
N SER A 910 -19.64 -11.25 13.82
CA SER A 910 -19.84 -9.81 13.98
C SER A 910 -21.25 -9.49 14.47
N SER A 911 -22.29 -10.17 13.97
CA SER A 911 -23.68 -10.05 14.42
C SER A 911 -23.86 -10.37 15.92
N ALA A 912 -23.14 -11.38 16.42
CA ALA A 912 -23.12 -11.72 17.85
C ALA A 912 -22.35 -10.70 18.73
N ALA A 913 -21.41 -9.95 18.15
CA ALA A 913 -20.42 -9.16 18.89
C ALA A 913 -20.60 -7.63 18.81
N ILE A 914 -21.61 -7.17 18.09
CA ILE A 914 -22.10 -5.78 18.15
C ILE A 914 -22.94 -5.49 19.41
N GLY A 915 -23.25 -6.52 20.21
CA GLY A 915 -23.94 -6.41 21.48
C GLY A 915 -25.43 -6.09 21.37
N GLU A 916 -26.18 -6.23 22.46
CA GLU A 916 -27.62 -6.01 22.49
C GLU A 916 -27.99 -4.52 22.69
N PRO A 917 -29.11 -4.03 22.13
CA PRO A 917 -30.00 -4.72 21.20
C PRO A 917 -29.39 -4.84 19.79
N SER A 918 -29.60 -6.00 19.16
CA SER A 918 -29.32 -6.25 17.75
C SER A 918 -30.50 -6.95 17.09
N CYS A 919 -30.70 -6.73 15.78
CA CYS A 919 -31.83 -7.30 15.05
C CYS A 919 -31.46 -7.69 13.61
N ARG A 920 -32.12 -8.73 13.08
CA ARG A 920 -32.19 -8.98 11.63
C ARG A 920 -32.99 -7.85 10.97
N PRO A 921 -32.46 -7.19 9.91
CA PRO A 921 -33.19 -6.18 9.16
C PRO A 921 -34.27 -6.80 8.25
N GLU A 922 -35.47 -6.22 8.26
CA GLU A 922 -36.56 -6.52 7.31
C GLU A 922 -36.33 -5.74 6.01
N PHE A 923 -36.18 -6.45 4.89
CA PHE A 923 -36.05 -5.84 3.56
C PHE A 923 -37.37 -5.85 2.81
N VAL A 924 -37.76 -4.67 2.29
CA VAL A 924 -39.02 -4.47 1.54
C VAL A 924 -38.72 -3.86 0.18
N GLU A 925 -39.21 -4.47 -0.90
CA GLU A 925 -39.07 -3.91 -2.24
C GLU A 925 -40.01 -2.70 -2.44
N SER A 926 -39.45 -1.62 -2.99
CA SER A 926 -40.13 -0.34 -3.20
C SER A 926 -39.45 0.43 -4.34
N ASP A 927 -40.17 1.33 -5.02
CA ASP A 927 -39.62 2.20 -6.08
C ASP A 927 -38.83 3.39 -5.52
N GLU A 928 -39.24 3.92 -4.37
CA GLU A 928 -38.49 4.89 -3.57
C GLU A 928 -37.74 4.16 -2.45
N ALA A 929 -36.50 4.56 -2.11
CA ALA A 929 -35.84 4.04 -0.90
C ALA A 929 -36.49 4.59 0.38
N PHE A 930 -36.40 3.81 1.45
CA PHE A 930 -36.80 4.23 2.80
C PHE A 930 -35.93 3.50 3.83
N VAL A 931 -35.78 4.12 5.00
CA VAL A 931 -34.96 3.61 6.11
C VAL A 931 -35.72 3.85 7.42
N GLU A 932 -35.91 2.79 8.20
CA GLU A 932 -36.48 2.81 9.54
C GLU A 932 -35.59 1.99 10.49
N PHE A 933 -34.96 2.67 11.43
CA PHE A 933 -34.15 2.06 12.49
C PHE A 933 -34.60 2.58 13.86
N GLU A 934 -34.90 1.68 14.79
CA GLU A 934 -35.24 1.99 16.18
C GLU A 934 -34.05 1.72 17.09
N GLN A 935 -33.67 2.70 17.91
CA GLN A 935 -32.53 2.61 18.84
C GLN A 935 -31.20 2.18 18.17
N LEU A 936 -30.92 2.68 16.97
CA LEU A 936 -29.67 2.44 16.27
C LEU A 936 -28.47 3.00 17.06
N ARG A 937 -27.37 2.23 17.07
CA ARG A 937 -26.08 2.62 17.64
C ARG A 937 -24.99 2.64 16.57
N HIS A 938 -23.94 3.45 16.77
CA HIS A 938 -22.81 3.45 15.84
C HIS A 938 -21.96 2.19 16.05
N PRO A 939 -21.70 1.34 15.04
CA PRO A 939 -21.08 0.03 15.23
C PRO A 939 -19.78 0.05 16.03
N ALA A 940 -18.85 0.95 15.67
CA ALA A 940 -17.56 1.10 16.36
C ALA A 940 -17.64 1.65 17.80
N LEU A 941 -18.83 2.06 18.26
CA LEU A 941 -19.09 2.61 19.60
C LEU A 941 -20.03 1.73 20.43
N CYS A 942 -20.54 0.61 19.90
CA CYS A 942 -21.44 -0.30 20.62
C CYS A 942 -20.79 -1.01 21.81
N LEU A 943 -19.45 -1.02 21.87
CA LEU A 943 -18.64 -1.54 22.98
C LEU A 943 -18.39 -0.49 24.09
N LYS A 944 -19.10 0.64 24.09
CA LYS A 944 -19.06 1.67 25.15
C LYS A 944 -20.45 1.83 25.75
N ASP A 945 -20.56 1.55 27.04
CA ASP A 945 -21.85 1.53 27.76
C ASP A 945 -22.57 2.89 27.75
N ASP A 946 -21.83 4.00 27.61
CA ASP A 946 -22.35 5.37 27.58
C ASP A 946 -22.96 5.82 26.22
N PHE A 947 -22.98 4.98 25.17
CA PHE A 947 -23.46 5.41 23.85
C PHE A 947 -24.99 5.49 23.76
N ILE A 948 -25.52 6.71 23.55
CA ILE A 948 -26.96 6.98 23.47
C ILE A 948 -27.54 6.55 22.10
N PRO A 949 -28.48 5.57 22.06
CA PRO A 949 -29.07 5.08 20.82
C PRO A 949 -30.10 6.04 20.22
N ASN A 950 -30.22 6.06 18.89
CA ASN A 950 -31.00 7.03 18.14
C ASN A 950 -31.97 6.40 17.13
N ASP A 951 -33.13 7.02 16.97
CA ASP A 951 -34.22 6.51 16.14
C ASP A 951 -34.22 7.28 14.81
N VAL A 952 -34.07 6.57 13.69
CA VAL A 952 -33.89 7.16 12.36
C VAL A 952 -34.97 6.63 11.43
N LYS A 953 -35.93 7.48 11.06
CA LYS A 953 -37.00 7.16 10.11
C LYS A 953 -37.03 8.17 8.97
N MET A 954 -36.86 7.72 7.74
CA MET A 954 -36.82 8.54 6.52
C MET A 954 -37.50 7.82 5.37
N GLY A 955 -38.27 8.55 4.58
CA GLY A 955 -38.93 8.03 3.38
C GLY A 955 -40.37 7.55 3.61
N LYS A 956 -41.11 7.49 2.50
CA LYS A 956 -42.58 7.33 2.52
C LYS A 956 -43.04 5.94 2.92
N GLY A 957 -42.18 4.92 2.81
CA GLY A 957 -42.44 3.57 3.33
C GLY A 957 -42.53 3.47 4.86
N CYS A 958 -42.25 4.58 5.56
CA CYS A 958 -42.36 4.72 7.02
C CYS A 958 -43.38 5.82 7.42
N ASP A 959 -44.23 6.28 6.49
CA ASP A 959 -45.08 7.47 6.61
C ASP A 959 -44.30 8.76 7.00
N THR A 960 -43.03 8.85 6.60
CA THR A 960 -42.16 10.01 6.89
C THR A 960 -41.66 10.74 5.64
N PRO A 961 -41.32 12.04 5.74
CA PRO A 961 -40.57 12.74 4.70
C PRO A 961 -39.23 12.06 4.37
N GLY A 962 -38.79 12.15 3.11
CA GLY A 962 -37.53 11.57 2.63
C GLY A 962 -36.28 12.32 3.08
N ILE A 963 -36.40 13.62 3.38
CA ILE A 963 -35.27 14.47 3.77
C ILE A 963 -35.37 14.91 5.23
N MET A 964 -34.28 14.71 5.95
CA MET A 964 -34.07 15.20 7.31
C MET A 964 -33.15 16.43 7.30
N LEU A 965 -33.73 17.60 7.55
CA LEU A 965 -32.98 18.85 7.73
C LEU A 965 -32.52 18.95 9.20
N LEU A 966 -31.24 18.65 9.43
CA LEU A 966 -30.65 18.43 10.75
C LEU A 966 -29.94 19.69 11.28
N THR A 967 -30.30 20.11 12.49
CA THR A 967 -29.71 21.27 13.18
C THR A 967 -29.12 20.95 14.56
N GLY A 968 -28.36 21.90 15.11
CA GLY A 968 -27.72 21.78 16.42
C GLY A 968 -26.21 22.07 16.38
N ALA A 969 -25.59 22.19 17.56
CA ALA A 969 -24.16 22.47 17.70
C ALA A 969 -23.28 21.34 17.10
N ASN A 970 -22.01 21.63 16.79
CA ASN A 970 -21.12 20.63 16.17
C ASN A 970 -20.74 19.49 17.12
N MET A 971 -20.56 19.79 18.41
CA MET A 971 -20.32 18.79 19.45
C MET A 971 -21.57 17.98 19.83
N ALA A 972 -22.76 18.28 19.30
CA ALA A 972 -24.01 17.59 19.66
C ALA A 972 -24.22 16.23 18.96
N GLY A 973 -23.26 15.77 18.14
CA GLY A 973 -23.30 14.45 17.51
C GLY A 973 -23.93 14.37 16.11
N LYS A 974 -24.14 15.49 15.41
CA LYS A 974 -24.75 15.52 14.05
C LYS A 974 -24.07 14.54 13.09
N SER A 975 -22.76 14.67 12.90
CA SER A 975 -21.97 13.85 11.98
C SER A 975 -21.88 12.39 12.43
N THR A 976 -22.01 12.12 13.74
CA THR A 976 -22.12 10.75 14.29
C THR A 976 -23.41 10.07 13.86
N VAL A 977 -24.56 10.76 13.94
CA VAL A 977 -25.86 10.23 13.46
C VAL A 977 -25.82 9.96 11.96
N MET A 978 -25.17 10.83 11.18
CA MET A 978 -25.04 10.64 9.73
C MET A 978 -24.18 9.42 9.36
N ARG A 979 -22.98 9.29 9.94
CA ARG A 979 -22.12 8.10 9.78
C ARG A 979 -22.79 6.82 10.27
N MET A 980 -23.46 6.87 11.42
CA MET A 980 -24.20 5.75 12.01
C MET A 980 -25.31 5.25 11.08
N THR A 981 -26.08 6.16 10.48
CA THR A 981 -27.15 5.81 9.54
C THR A 981 -26.58 5.11 8.30
N ALA A 982 -25.51 5.65 7.72
CA ALA A 982 -24.87 5.06 6.55
C ALA A 982 -24.23 3.69 6.85
N ALA A 983 -23.56 3.55 7.99
CA ALA A 983 -23.01 2.27 8.46
C ALA A 983 -24.11 1.22 8.71
N GLY A 984 -25.27 1.63 9.23
CA GLY A 984 -26.45 0.77 9.39
C GLY A 984 -26.99 0.24 8.06
N VAL A 985 -27.08 1.09 7.04
CA VAL A 985 -27.45 0.69 5.66
C VAL A 985 -26.44 -0.27 5.07
N ILE A 986 -25.13 0.03 5.19
CA ILE A 986 -24.05 -0.86 4.70
C ILE A 986 -24.15 -2.24 5.38
N MET A 987 -24.25 -2.31 6.71
CA MET A 987 -24.36 -3.59 7.42
C MET A 987 -25.61 -4.38 7.04
N ALA A 988 -26.76 -3.72 6.89
CA ALA A 988 -27.99 -4.38 6.45
C ALA A 988 -27.81 -4.99 5.04
N GLN A 989 -27.25 -4.24 4.09
CA GLN A 989 -27.02 -4.69 2.71
C GLN A 989 -25.80 -5.62 2.54
N MET A 990 -24.93 -5.76 3.54
CA MET A 990 -23.97 -6.87 3.59
C MET A 990 -24.66 -8.22 3.88
N GLY A 991 -25.84 -8.21 4.50
CA GLY A 991 -26.59 -9.39 4.94
C GLY A 991 -26.21 -9.86 6.35
N MET A 992 -26.21 -8.95 7.34
CA MET A 992 -25.96 -9.28 8.75
C MET A 992 -26.90 -8.52 9.71
N HIS A 993 -26.90 -8.90 10.99
CA HIS A 993 -27.66 -8.17 12.02
C HIS A 993 -27.05 -6.78 12.24
N ILE A 994 -27.89 -5.80 12.61
CA ILE A 994 -27.46 -4.43 12.89
C ILE A 994 -27.70 -4.07 14.36
N PRO A 995 -26.94 -3.10 14.95
CA PRO A 995 -27.04 -2.76 16.38
C PRO A 995 -28.22 -1.81 16.65
N ALA A 996 -29.42 -2.29 16.41
CA ALA A 996 -30.70 -1.62 16.60
C ALA A 996 -31.70 -2.55 17.30
N LYS A 997 -32.79 -1.98 17.81
CA LYS A 997 -33.92 -2.74 18.40
C LYS A 997 -34.87 -3.30 17.33
N SER A 998 -35.10 -2.52 16.26
CA SER A 998 -35.82 -2.96 15.07
C SER A 998 -35.30 -2.21 13.85
N ALA A 999 -35.39 -2.84 12.67
CA ALA A 999 -34.82 -2.33 11.44
C ALA A 999 -35.63 -2.77 10.22
N ARG A 1000 -36.07 -1.82 9.40
CA ARG A 1000 -36.87 -2.05 8.20
C ARG A 1000 -36.41 -1.09 7.09
N ILE A 1001 -36.14 -1.63 5.89
CA ILE A 1001 -35.37 -0.91 4.87
C ILE A 1001 -35.75 -1.34 3.46
N SER A 1002 -35.80 -0.38 2.53
CA SER A 1002 -35.76 -0.65 1.08
C SER A 1002 -34.31 -0.53 0.59
N PRO A 1003 -33.81 -1.44 -0.28
CA PRO A 1003 -32.42 -1.39 -0.73
C PRO A 1003 -32.02 -0.04 -1.32
N VAL A 1004 -30.93 0.51 -0.79
CA VAL A 1004 -30.30 1.71 -1.30
C VAL A 1004 -29.40 1.34 -2.48
N ASP A 1005 -29.35 2.16 -3.53
CA ASP A 1005 -28.52 1.92 -4.72
C ASP A 1005 -27.13 2.59 -4.64
N LYS A 1006 -27.04 3.76 -4.01
CA LYS A 1006 -25.80 4.51 -3.76
C LYS A 1006 -25.86 5.19 -2.40
N ILE A 1007 -24.73 5.24 -1.70
CA ILE A 1007 -24.52 6.25 -0.65
C ILE A 1007 -23.60 7.33 -1.23
N LEU A 1008 -24.02 8.60 -1.11
CA LEU A 1008 -23.34 9.76 -1.68
C LEU A 1008 -23.13 10.80 -0.57
N THR A 1009 -21.88 11.21 -0.31
CA THR A 1009 -21.55 11.97 0.91
C THR A 1009 -20.68 13.20 0.65
N ARG A 1010 -21.05 14.31 1.31
CA ARG A 1010 -20.22 15.50 1.52
C ARG A 1010 -20.05 15.70 3.02
N MET A 1011 -18.89 15.39 3.60
CA MET A 1011 -18.67 15.52 5.05
C MET A 1011 -17.34 16.18 5.40
N GLY A 1012 -17.38 17.15 6.32
CA GLY A 1012 -16.18 17.75 6.89
C GLY A 1012 -15.40 18.69 5.95
N ALA A 1013 -14.39 19.35 6.51
CA ALA A 1013 -13.55 20.34 5.84
C ALA A 1013 -12.17 19.77 5.48
N TYR A 1014 -12.12 18.99 4.41
CA TYR A 1014 -10.86 18.61 3.77
C TYR A 1014 -10.34 19.78 2.91
N ASP A 1015 -9.45 20.58 3.49
CA ASP A 1015 -8.69 21.59 2.75
C ASP A 1015 -7.64 20.91 1.87
N ASN A 1016 -8.02 20.58 0.63
CA ASN A 1016 -7.16 19.95 -0.36
C ASN A 1016 -6.14 20.96 -0.94
N MET A 1017 -5.20 21.42 -0.10
CA MET A 1017 -4.18 22.44 -0.41
C MET A 1017 -3.28 22.10 -1.62
N PHE A 1018 -3.20 20.83 -2.02
CA PHE A 1018 -2.39 20.38 -3.17
C PHE A 1018 -3.18 20.37 -4.49
N SER A 1019 -4.51 20.53 -4.43
CA SER A 1019 -5.31 20.95 -5.57
C SER A 1019 -5.21 22.48 -5.72
N ASN A 1020 -5.08 22.98 -6.96
CA ASN A 1020 -5.16 24.42 -7.24
C ASN A 1020 -6.64 24.92 -7.26
N ALA A 1021 -7.51 24.32 -6.45
CA ALA A 1021 -8.93 24.64 -6.36
C ALA A 1021 -9.24 25.30 -5.02
N SER A 1022 -10.18 26.24 -5.00
CA SER A 1022 -10.74 26.74 -3.75
C SER A 1022 -11.48 25.61 -3.03
N THR A 1023 -11.45 25.60 -1.70
CA THR A 1023 -12.18 24.63 -0.86
C THR A 1023 -13.68 24.62 -1.18
N PHE A 1024 -14.24 25.80 -1.46
CA PHE A 1024 -15.59 25.99 -1.95
C PHE A 1024 -15.83 25.42 -3.35
N ARG A 1025 -14.82 25.46 -4.25
CA ARG A 1025 -14.97 24.84 -5.57
C ARG A 1025 -15.08 23.32 -5.43
N VAL A 1026 -14.21 22.69 -4.64
CA VAL A 1026 -14.26 21.24 -4.41
C VAL A 1026 -15.60 20.85 -3.78
N GLU A 1027 -16.09 21.63 -2.82
CA GLU A 1027 -17.43 21.49 -2.23
C GLU A 1027 -18.58 21.60 -3.25
N MET A 1028 -18.49 22.50 -4.23
CA MET A 1028 -19.48 22.62 -5.32
C MET A 1028 -19.36 21.52 -6.38
N ASP A 1029 -18.14 21.10 -6.72
CA ASP A 1029 -17.88 20.01 -7.66
C ASP A 1029 -18.44 18.67 -7.08
N GLU A 1030 -18.23 18.41 -5.78
CA GLU A 1030 -18.86 17.28 -5.05
C GLU A 1030 -20.40 17.40 -5.02
N ALA A 1031 -20.96 18.57 -4.68
CA ALA A 1031 -22.41 18.77 -4.68
C ALA A 1031 -23.03 18.61 -6.08
N CYS A 1032 -22.33 19.02 -7.14
CA CYS A 1032 -22.72 18.85 -8.53
C CYS A 1032 -22.79 17.35 -8.90
N LYS A 1033 -21.80 16.55 -8.49
CA LYS A 1033 -21.83 15.09 -8.64
C LYS A 1033 -23.05 14.49 -7.95
N ILE A 1034 -23.30 14.85 -6.69
CA ILE A 1034 -24.44 14.35 -5.91
C ILE A 1034 -25.77 14.61 -6.64
N LEU A 1035 -25.97 15.81 -7.19
CA LEU A 1035 -27.18 16.15 -7.94
C LEU A 1035 -27.32 15.41 -9.29
N ARG A 1036 -26.21 15.02 -9.93
CA ARG A 1036 -26.21 14.25 -11.18
C ARG A 1036 -26.42 12.75 -10.95
N GLU A 1037 -25.85 12.20 -9.87
CA GLU A 1037 -25.78 10.76 -9.64
C GLU A 1037 -26.86 10.18 -8.73
N ALA A 1038 -27.50 11.01 -7.90
CA ALA A 1038 -28.52 10.54 -6.95
C ALA A 1038 -29.84 10.14 -7.65
N THR A 1039 -30.42 9.03 -7.21
CA THR A 1039 -31.70 8.49 -7.68
C THR A 1039 -32.74 8.52 -6.55
N PRO A 1040 -34.03 8.21 -6.81
CA PRO A 1040 -35.02 7.97 -5.76
C PRO A 1040 -34.68 6.80 -4.81
N LYS A 1041 -33.65 6.00 -5.12
CA LYS A 1041 -33.14 4.92 -4.27
C LYS A 1041 -31.80 5.24 -3.59
N SER A 1042 -31.24 6.43 -3.77
CA SER A 1042 -29.96 6.82 -3.16
C SER A 1042 -30.12 7.44 -1.78
N LEU A 1043 -29.09 7.28 -0.93
CA LEU A 1043 -28.94 7.97 0.35
C LEU A 1043 -27.87 9.08 0.21
N VAL A 1044 -28.31 10.32 0.33
CA VAL A 1044 -27.46 11.52 0.27
C VAL A 1044 -27.14 12.03 1.67
N ILE A 1045 -25.91 12.45 1.91
CA ILE A 1045 -25.46 13.05 3.16
C ILE A 1045 -24.70 14.35 2.86
N LEU A 1046 -25.15 15.47 3.43
CA LEU A 1046 -24.56 16.80 3.23
C LEU A 1046 -24.32 17.46 4.60
N ASP A 1047 -23.05 17.63 4.99
CA ASP A 1047 -22.65 18.27 6.25
C ASP A 1047 -22.07 19.68 5.99
N GLU A 1048 -22.80 20.70 6.44
CA GLU A 1048 -22.43 22.14 6.38
C GLU A 1048 -22.18 22.68 4.95
N LEU A 1049 -23.00 22.28 3.98
CA LEU A 1049 -22.92 22.76 2.60
C LEU A 1049 -23.07 24.29 2.50
N GLY A 1050 -22.16 24.94 1.80
CA GLY A 1050 -22.12 26.39 1.55
C GLY A 1050 -21.14 27.14 2.47
N ARG A 1051 -20.45 26.46 3.39
CA ARG A 1051 -19.56 27.11 4.38
C ARG A 1051 -18.31 27.77 3.77
N GLY A 1052 -17.89 27.36 2.57
CA GLY A 1052 -16.69 27.90 1.90
C GLY A 1052 -16.86 29.29 1.24
N THR A 1053 -18.06 29.89 1.30
CA THR A 1053 -18.39 31.15 0.59
C THR A 1053 -19.11 32.15 1.50
N SER A 1054 -19.62 33.25 0.95
CA SER A 1054 -20.38 34.24 1.71
C SER A 1054 -21.66 33.64 2.29
N THR A 1055 -22.11 34.15 3.45
CA THR A 1055 -23.30 33.65 4.15
C THR A 1055 -24.57 33.75 3.30
N PHE A 1056 -24.65 34.69 2.36
CA PHE A 1056 -25.79 34.84 1.45
C PHE A 1056 -25.74 33.81 0.31
N ASP A 1057 -24.57 33.65 -0.33
CA ASP A 1057 -24.40 32.73 -1.45
C ASP A 1057 -24.51 31.27 -1.00
N GLY A 1058 -23.86 30.93 0.12
CA GLY A 1058 -23.91 29.59 0.70
C GLY A 1058 -25.33 29.19 1.14
N MET A 1059 -26.09 30.14 1.70
CA MET A 1059 -27.50 29.94 2.04
C MET A 1059 -28.38 29.74 0.80
N ALA A 1060 -28.20 30.56 -0.24
CA ALA A 1060 -28.95 30.43 -1.50
C ALA A 1060 -28.67 29.11 -2.21
N ILE A 1061 -27.39 28.69 -2.27
CA ILE A 1061 -26.97 27.43 -2.87
C ILE A 1061 -27.47 26.24 -2.04
N ALA A 1062 -27.32 26.26 -0.71
CA ALA A 1062 -27.85 25.21 0.16
C ALA A 1062 -29.37 25.05 0.00
N GLY A 1063 -30.11 26.16 -0.13
CA GLY A 1063 -31.55 26.14 -0.38
C GLY A 1063 -31.91 25.54 -1.74
N ALA A 1064 -31.20 25.92 -2.81
CA ALA A 1064 -31.41 25.37 -4.14
C ALA A 1064 -31.09 23.85 -4.21
N VAL A 1065 -30.00 23.41 -3.58
CA VAL A 1065 -29.61 21.99 -3.51
C VAL A 1065 -30.62 21.18 -2.69
N LEU A 1066 -31.07 21.72 -1.54
CA LEU A 1066 -32.10 21.08 -0.72
C LEU A 1066 -33.42 20.93 -1.49
N HIS A 1067 -33.87 21.98 -2.20
CA HIS A 1067 -35.08 21.94 -3.03
C HIS A 1067 -34.95 20.94 -4.18
N GLN A 1068 -33.83 20.95 -4.92
CA GLN A 1068 -33.59 19.99 -6.01
C GLN A 1068 -33.67 18.54 -5.52
N LEU A 1069 -33.07 18.23 -4.36
CA LEU A 1069 -33.15 16.91 -3.75
C LEU A 1069 -34.59 16.57 -3.32
N ALA A 1070 -35.27 17.49 -2.64
CA ALA A 1070 -36.59 17.28 -2.06
C ALA A 1070 -37.71 17.15 -3.10
N THR A 1071 -37.60 17.88 -4.22
CA THR A 1071 -38.64 18.10 -5.22
C THR A 1071 -38.41 17.29 -6.50
N HIS A 1072 -37.16 17.20 -6.98
CA HIS A 1072 -36.85 16.64 -8.30
C HIS A 1072 -36.08 15.32 -8.23
N THR A 1073 -35.16 15.14 -7.28
CA THR A 1073 -34.41 13.87 -7.11
C THR A 1073 -35.21 12.80 -6.38
N LEU A 1074 -35.93 13.18 -5.33
CA LEU A 1074 -36.80 12.31 -4.51
C LEU A 1074 -36.10 11.15 -3.77
N GLY A 1075 -34.76 11.20 -3.64
CA GLY A 1075 -33.99 10.27 -2.81
C GLY A 1075 -34.08 10.59 -1.31
N LEU A 1076 -33.43 9.75 -0.50
CA LEU A 1076 -33.26 10.01 0.94
C LEU A 1076 -32.12 11.01 1.16
N ALA A 1077 -32.29 11.98 2.07
CA ALA A 1077 -31.20 12.90 2.39
C ALA A 1077 -31.07 13.28 3.87
N LEU A 1078 -29.85 13.25 4.37
CA LEU A 1078 -29.42 13.79 5.65
C LEU A 1078 -28.71 15.13 5.38
N PHE A 1079 -29.41 16.24 5.61
CA PHE A 1079 -28.90 17.58 5.30
C PHE A 1079 -28.62 18.33 6.61
N ALA A 1080 -27.38 18.40 7.06
CA ALA A 1080 -26.99 19.15 8.25
C ALA A 1080 -26.59 20.59 7.92
N THR A 1081 -27.18 21.56 8.61
CA THR A 1081 -26.92 22.99 8.34
C THR A 1081 -26.91 23.86 9.60
N HIS A 1082 -26.27 25.03 9.50
CA HIS A 1082 -26.33 26.13 10.45
C HIS A 1082 -27.24 27.27 10.00
N TYR A 1083 -27.73 27.26 8.76
CA TYR A 1083 -28.59 28.31 8.22
C TYR A 1083 -30.01 28.17 8.78
N SER A 1084 -30.33 28.93 9.82
CA SER A 1084 -31.64 28.94 10.47
C SER A 1084 -32.79 29.38 9.56
N SER A 1085 -32.51 30.14 8.50
CA SER A 1085 -33.48 30.52 7.47
C SER A 1085 -34.04 29.31 6.72
N LEU A 1086 -33.20 28.36 6.29
CA LEU A 1086 -33.65 27.17 5.56
C LEU A 1086 -34.70 26.37 6.36
N THR A 1087 -34.56 26.30 7.70
CA THR A 1087 -35.54 25.57 8.53
C THR A 1087 -36.89 26.28 8.64
N GLN A 1088 -36.98 27.57 8.30
CA GLN A 1088 -38.22 28.35 8.21
C GLN A 1088 -38.78 28.35 6.78
N ASP A 1089 -37.91 28.53 5.78
CA ASP A 1089 -38.32 28.64 4.37
C ASP A 1089 -38.96 27.34 3.85
N PHE A 1090 -38.53 26.17 4.32
CA PHE A 1090 -39.04 24.86 3.87
C PHE A 1090 -40.15 24.24 4.74
N VAL A 1091 -40.73 24.96 5.70
CA VAL A 1091 -41.82 24.46 6.60
C VAL A 1091 -43.11 24.08 5.83
N TYR A 1092 -43.26 24.54 4.59
CA TYR A 1092 -44.37 24.17 3.71
C TYR A 1092 -44.15 22.87 2.93
N HIS A 1093 -42.93 22.32 2.90
CA HIS A 1093 -42.55 21.29 1.92
C HIS A 1093 -42.81 19.86 2.44
N PRO A 1094 -43.67 19.06 1.78
CA PRO A 1094 -44.13 17.76 2.31
C PRO A 1094 -43.05 16.66 2.33
N ASN A 1095 -41.90 16.87 1.68
CA ASN A 1095 -40.79 15.91 1.64
C ASN A 1095 -39.59 16.31 2.54
N ILE A 1096 -39.70 17.34 3.38
CA ILE A 1096 -38.64 17.78 4.32
C ILE A 1096 -39.17 17.76 5.77
N ARG A 1097 -38.40 17.17 6.70
CA ARG A 1097 -38.66 17.22 8.15
C ARG A 1097 -37.51 17.91 8.88
N ASN A 1098 -37.84 18.91 9.70
CA ASN A 1098 -36.89 19.57 10.61
C ASN A 1098 -36.58 18.67 11.81
N MET A 1099 -35.31 18.38 12.05
CA MET A 1099 -34.82 17.63 13.21
C MET A 1099 -33.62 18.35 13.84
N HIS A 1100 -33.35 18.05 15.12
CA HIS A 1100 -32.17 18.56 15.81
C HIS A 1100 -31.58 17.55 16.80
N MET A 1101 -30.30 17.73 17.11
CA MET A 1101 -29.67 17.05 18.23
C MET A 1101 -29.99 17.79 19.54
N LYS A 1102 -30.67 17.10 20.46
CA LYS A 1102 -31.16 17.69 21.70
C LYS A 1102 -30.03 18.15 22.61
N THR A 1103 -30.16 19.39 23.08
CA THR A 1103 -29.30 20.01 24.10
C THR A 1103 -30.15 20.36 25.31
N ALA A 1104 -29.52 20.43 26.47
CA ALA A 1104 -30.05 21.08 27.66
C ALA A 1104 -29.11 22.21 28.07
N VAL A 1105 -29.68 23.32 28.55
CA VAL A 1105 -28.93 24.41 29.18
C VAL A 1105 -29.26 24.39 30.66
N ASP A 1106 -28.25 24.40 31.50
CA ASP A 1106 -28.39 24.75 32.91
C ASP A 1106 -28.23 26.26 33.03
N ASP A 1107 -29.33 27.00 33.11
CA ASP A 1107 -29.31 28.47 33.15
C ASP A 1107 -28.64 29.03 34.42
N GLU A 1108 -28.60 28.27 35.52
CA GLU A 1108 -27.95 28.68 36.77
C GLU A 1108 -26.42 28.56 36.68
N LYS A 1109 -25.90 27.52 36.01
CA LYS A 1109 -24.46 27.31 35.79
C LYS A 1109 -23.93 27.87 34.45
N ARG A 1110 -24.84 28.21 33.53
CA ARG A 1110 -24.59 28.46 32.09
C ARG A 1110 -23.97 27.27 31.32
N GLU A 1111 -24.00 26.07 31.89
CA GLU A 1111 -23.44 24.86 31.30
C GLU A 1111 -24.35 24.28 30.21
N LEU A 1112 -23.76 23.94 29.06
CA LEU A 1112 -24.46 23.31 27.93
C LEU A 1112 -24.22 21.81 27.95
N VAL A 1113 -25.27 21.02 28.22
CA VAL A 1113 -25.24 19.56 28.25
C VAL A 1113 -25.76 19.00 26.93
N PHE A 1114 -24.90 18.30 26.20
CA PHE A 1114 -25.28 17.56 25.00
C PHE A 1114 -25.98 16.25 25.41
N LEU A 1115 -27.24 16.06 25.01
CA LEU A 1115 -27.99 14.84 25.34
C LEU A 1115 -27.89 13.76 24.25
N TYR A 1116 -27.18 14.05 23.14
CA TYR A 1116 -26.91 13.15 21.99
C TYR A 1116 -28.12 12.42 21.39
N LYS A 1117 -29.34 12.85 21.72
CA LYS A 1117 -30.59 12.29 21.21
C LYS A 1117 -31.15 13.16 20.08
N LEU A 1118 -31.46 12.52 18.95
CA LEU A 1118 -32.14 13.11 17.81
C LEU A 1118 -33.63 13.31 18.14
N THR A 1119 -34.14 14.53 17.93
CA THR A 1119 -35.54 14.91 18.18
C THR A 1119 -36.10 15.80 17.08
N GLU A 1120 -37.42 15.77 16.90
CA GLU A 1120 -38.11 16.61 15.91
C GLU A 1120 -38.16 18.08 16.30
N GLY A 1121 -38.29 18.95 15.29
CA GLY A 1121 -38.23 20.41 15.43
C GLY A 1121 -36.82 20.95 15.23
N THR A 1122 -36.69 22.27 15.32
CA THR A 1122 -35.44 23.00 15.12
C THR A 1122 -34.70 23.23 16.44
N ALA A 1123 -33.36 23.31 16.38
CA ALA A 1123 -32.58 23.74 17.54
C ALA A 1123 -32.93 25.18 17.93
N SER A 1124 -33.07 25.45 19.23
CA SER A 1124 -33.14 26.81 19.76
C SER A 1124 -31.81 27.56 19.54
N SER A 1125 -31.84 28.89 19.74
CA SER A 1125 -30.81 29.86 19.37
C SER A 1125 -29.36 29.40 19.59
N SER A 1126 -28.51 29.68 18.60
CA SER A 1126 -27.12 29.20 18.46
C SER A 1126 -26.28 29.28 19.74
N PHE A 1127 -26.05 28.14 20.39
CA PHE A 1127 -25.27 27.99 21.62
C PHE A 1127 -23.76 28.27 21.50
N GLY A 1128 -23.28 28.92 20.43
CA GLY A 1128 -21.85 29.16 20.18
C GLY A 1128 -21.17 29.97 21.30
N THR A 1129 -21.91 30.87 21.95
CA THR A 1129 -21.46 31.63 23.13
C THR A 1129 -21.26 30.73 24.35
N HIS A 1130 -22.15 29.77 24.60
CA HIS A 1130 -22.00 28.79 25.67
C HIS A 1130 -20.84 27.83 25.41
N VAL A 1131 -20.65 27.39 24.16
CA VAL A 1131 -19.48 26.59 23.76
C VAL A 1131 -18.17 27.38 23.93
N ALA A 1132 -18.16 28.69 23.64
CA ALA A 1132 -17.02 29.56 23.92
C ALA A 1132 -16.73 29.67 25.43
N SER A 1133 -17.78 29.77 26.27
CA SER A 1133 -17.64 29.74 27.74
C SER A 1133 -17.04 28.40 28.22
N LEU A 1134 -17.52 27.26 27.72
CA LEU A 1134 -16.97 25.93 28.01
C LEU A 1134 -15.52 25.76 27.54
N ALA A 1135 -15.14 26.43 26.45
CA ALA A 1135 -13.76 26.48 25.96
C ALA A 1135 -12.84 27.43 26.76
N GLY A 1136 -13.33 28.06 27.84
CA GLY A 1136 -12.56 28.95 28.70
C GLY A 1136 -12.37 30.37 28.15
N VAL A 1137 -13.17 30.81 27.17
CA VAL A 1137 -13.13 32.20 26.68
C VAL A 1137 -13.60 33.15 27.79
N PRO A 1138 -12.90 34.28 28.06
CA PRO A 1138 -13.26 35.18 29.15
C PRO A 1138 -14.71 35.66 29.10
N GLN A 1139 -15.40 35.63 30.25
CA GLN A 1139 -16.85 35.88 30.33
C GLN A 1139 -17.27 37.26 29.83
N SER A 1140 -16.40 38.26 29.91
CA SER A 1140 -16.61 39.60 29.35
C SER A 1140 -16.66 39.62 27.81
N VAL A 1141 -15.95 38.70 27.15
CA VAL A 1141 -16.01 38.49 25.69
C VAL A 1141 -17.27 37.69 25.34
N VAL A 1142 -17.58 36.63 26.10
CA VAL A 1142 -18.79 35.80 25.89
C VAL A 1142 -20.06 36.63 26.01
N ALA A 1143 -20.24 37.38 27.09
CA ALA A 1143 -21.43 38.22 27.31
C ALA A 1143 -21.56 39.35 26.26
N ARG A 1144 -20.43 39.87 25.74
CA ARG A 1144 -20.45 40.83 24.63
C ARG A 1144 -20.84 40.18 23.31
N ALA A 1145 -20.37 38.97 23.04
CA ALA A 1145 -20.75 38.20 21.85
C ALA A 1145 -22.24 37.79 21.90
N GLU A 1146 -22.75 37.42 23.06
CA GLU A 1146 -24.16 37.14 23.35
C GLU A 1146 -25.05 38.35 22.99
N ALA A 1147 -24.74 39.53 23.53
CA ALA A 1147 -25.47 40.76 23.23
C ALA A 1147 -25.41 41.17 21.73
N ILE A 1148 -24.24 41.02 21.09
CA ILE A 1148 -24.07 41.29 19.65
C ILE A 1148 -24.87 40.29 18.81
N SER A 1149 -24.91 39.00 19.19
CA SER A 1149 -25.64 37.98 18.44
C SER A 1149 -27.14 38.21 18.48
N ILE A 1150 -27.69 38.69 19.61
CA ILE A 1150 -29.11 39.03 19.75
C ILE A 1150 -29.44 40.25 18.88
N ASP A 1151 -28.66 41.33 19.00
CA ASP A 1151 -28.82 42.55 18.20
C ASP A 1151 -28.71 42.27 16.68
N PHE A 1152 -27.79 41.40 16.28
CA PHE A 1152 -27.64 40.98 14.88
C PHE A 1152 -28.81 40.13 14.41
N ALA A 1153 -29.31 39.19 15.22
CA ALA A 1153 -30.49 38.39 14.89
C ALA A 1153 -31.75 39.26 14.73
N GLU A 1154 -32.00 40.19 15.66
CA GLU A 1154 -33.09 41.16 15.55
C GLU A 1154 -32.98 42.02 14.28
N LYS A 1155 -31.79 42.58 14.00
CA LYS A 1155 -31.56 43.42 12.81
C LYS A 1155 -31.65 42.63 11.51
N PHE A 1156 -31.26 41.35 11.51
CA PHE A 1156 -31.38 40.47 10.36
C PHE A 1156 -32.84 40.11 10.09
N GLN A 1157 -33.58 39.72 11.13
CA GLN A 1157 -35.01 39.39 11.01
C GLN A 1157 -35.84 40.61 10.60
N LYS A 1158 -35.64 41.78 11.23
CA LYS A 1158 -36.30 43.04 10.83
C LYS A 1158 -35.99 43.43 9.37
N LYS A 1159 -34.79 43.11 8.85
CA LYS A 1159 -34.44 43.32 7.43
C LYS A 1159 -35.07 42.29 6.49
N LEU A 1160 -35.30 41.06 6.94
CA LEU A 1160 -36.02 40.02 6.20
C LEU A 1160 -37.52 40.37 6.09
N GLU A 1161 -38.13 40.73 7.22
CA GLU A 1161 -39.53 41.18 7.31
C GLU A 1161 -39.76 42.43 6.45
N ALA A 1162 -38.89 43.45 6.55
CA ALA A 1162 -38.96 44.65 5.71
C ALA A 1162 -38.64 44.42 4.21
N LYS A 1163 -38.20 43.21 3.82
CA LYS A 1163 -38.00 42.80 2.42
C LYS A 1163 -39.02 41.77 1.92
N ARG A 1164 -39.92 41.27 2.76
CA ARG A 1164 -41.01 40.36 2.32
C ARG A 1164 -42.08 41.14 1.57
N THR A 1165 -42.03 41.07 0.25
CA THR A 1165 -43.10 41.52 -0.66
C THR A 1165 -44.27 40.54 -0.79
N SER A 1166 -44.15 39.35 -0.19
CA SER A 1166 -45.08 38.23 -0.27
C SER A 1166 -45.03 37.40 1.02
N ASN A 1167 -46.16 36.80 1.41
CA ASN A 1167 -46.23 35.84 2.52
C ASN A 1167 -45.71 34.45 2.11
N LEU A 1168 -45.78 34.07 0.83
CA LEU A 1168 -45.19 32.81 0.35
C LEU A 1168 -43.66 32.92 0.27
N PRO A 1169 -42.88 31.93 0.75
CA PRO A 1169 -41.44 31.84 0.51
C PRO A 1169 -41.09 31.92 -0.98
N LEU A 1170 -39.91 32.43 -1.31
CA LEU A 1170 -39.45 32.55 -2.71
C LEU A 1170 -39.41 31.19 -3.43
N VAL A 1171 -39.06 30.12 -2.71
CA VAL A 1171 -39.04 28.75 -3.24
C VAL A 1171 -40.46 28.28 -3.61
N ALA A 1172 -41.47 28.57 -2.78
CA ALA A 1172 -42.87 28.25 -3.07
C ALA A 1172 -43.43 29.04 -4.27
N GLN A 1173 -42.93 30.26 -4.50
CA GLN A 1173 -43.25 31.05 -5.70
C GLN A 1173 -42.60 30.44 -6.95
N ALA A 1174 -41.37 29.92 -6.86
CA ALA A 1174 -40.70 29.22 -7.94
C ALA A 1174 -41.39 27.88 -8.27
N ASP A 1175 -41.78 27.11 -7.26
CA ASP A 1175 -42.62 25.90 -7.36
C ASP A 1175 -43.92 26.17 -8.14
N PHE A 1176 -44.65 27.22 -7.76
CA PHE A 1176 -45.88 27.62 -8.45
C PHE A 1176 -45.62 28.08 -9.89
N ALA A 1177 -44.57 28.87 -10.12
CA ALA A 1177 -44.19 29.32 -11.46
C ALA A 1177 -43.74 28.16 -12.37
N TYR A 1178 -43.10 27.13 -11.82
CA TYR A 1178 -42.74 25.90 -12.54
C TYR A 1178 -44.00 25.11 -12.94
N LEU A 1179 -44.92 24.86 -12.00
CA LEU A 1179 -46.21 24.21 -12.30
C LEU A 1179 -47.01 24.98 -13.35
N TRP A 1180 -47.03 26.30 -13.27
CA TRP A 1180 -47.73 27.15 -14.24
C TRP A 1180 -47.15 27.00 -15.65
N LYS A 1181 -45.82 27.12 -15.80
CA LYS A 1181 -45.13 26.93 -17.09
C LYS A 1181 -45.31 25.52 -17.65
N LEU A 1182 -45.29 24.50 -16.78
CA LEU A 1182 -45.54 23.11 -17.13
C LEU A 1182 -46.98 22.91 -17.64
N ALA A 1183 -47.98 23.47 -16.95
CA ALA A 1183 -49.39 23.43 -17.36
C ALA A 1183 -49.65 24.22 -18.66
N GLN A 1184 -48.84 25.24 -18.96
CA GLN A 1184 -48.85 25.97 -20.23
C GLN A 1184 -48.02 25.29 -21.34
N GLY A 1185 -47.38 24.14 -21.09
CA GLY A 1185 -46.53 23.45 -22.07
C GLY A 1185 -45.23 24.18 -22.43
N GLN A 1186 -44.84 25.21 -21.67
CA GLN A 1186 -43.63 26.01 -21.91
C GLN A 1186 -42.35 25.34 -21.40
N ILE A 1187 -42.47 24.28 -20.59
CA ILE A 1187 -41.38 23.46 -20.10
C ILE A 1187 -41.73 22.00 -20.42
N GLY A 1188 -40.90 21.35 -21.24
CA GLY A 1188 -40.89 19.89 -21.35
C GLY A 1188 -40.20 19.26 -20.14
N VAL A 1189 -40.64 18.06 -19.74
CA VAL A 1189 -39.99 17.29 -18.67
C VAL A 1189 -39.38 16.03 -19.28
N GLU A 1190 -38.06 16.00 -19.36
CA GLU A 1190 -37.32 14.82 -19.77
C GLU A 1190 -37.17 13.86 -18.58
N GLY A 1191 -37.56 12.59 -18.77
CA GLY A 1191 -37.38 11.54 -17.76
C GLY A 1191 -38.54 10.54 -17.68
N ASP A 1192 -38.45 9.65 -16.68
CA ASP A 1192 -39.46 8.63 -16.39
C ASP A 1192 -40.85 9.25 -16.09
N PRO A 1193 -41.92 8.86 -16.82
CA PRO A 1193 -43.29 9.31 -16.56
C PRO A 1193 -43.78 9.11 -15.11
N THR A 1194 -43.24 8.11 -14.40
CA THR A 1194 -43.56 7.81 -13.00
C THR A 1194 -42.99 8.88 -12.07
N ARG A 1195 -41.69 9.18 -12.23
CA ARG A 1195 -41.02 10.30 -11.56
C ARG A 1195 -41.69 11.63 -11.90
N MET A 1196 -42.04 11.88 -13.17
CA MET A 1196 -42.76 13.09 -13.59
C MET A 1196 -44.10 13.27 -12.85
N ARG A 1197 -44.96 12.23 -12.81
CA ARG A 1197 -46.21 12.27 -12.03
C ARG A 1197 -45.94 12.59 -10.55
N ARG A 1198 -44.87 12.04 -9.98
CA ARG A 1198 -44.54 12.20 -8.57
C ARG A 1198 -44.05 13.61 -8.23
N VAL A 1199 -43.22 14.21 -9.09
CA VAL A 1199 -42.81 15.62 -9.02
C VAL A 1199 -44.06 16.52 -9.07
N ILE A 1200 -44.95 16.31 -10.04
CA ILE A 1200 -46.18 17.11 -10.20
C ILE A 1200 -47.09 17.00 -8.96
N GLN A 1201 -47.26 15.79 -8.41
CA GLN A 1201 -48.01 15.58 -7.15
C GLN A 1201 -47.38 16.33 -5.97
N LEU A 1202 -46.05 16.23 -5.80
CA LEU A 1202 -45.35 16.84 -4.66
C LEU A 1202 -45.35 18.36 -4.74
N ILE A 1203 -45.08 18.96 -5.91
CA ILE A 1203 -45.16 20.42 -6.05
C ILE A 1203 -46.62 20.89 -5.92
N GLY A 1204 -47.59 20.13 -6.44
CA GLY A 1204 -49.02 20.44 -6.28
C GLY A 1204 -49.48 20.40 -4.82
N GLN A 1205 -48.99 19.44 -4.04
CA GLN A 1205 -49.20 19.39 -2.59
C GLN A 1205 -48.48 20.53 -1.87
N ALA A 1206 -47.21 20.78 -2.18
CA ALA A 1206 -46.41 21.84 -1.57
C ALA A 1206 -47.02 23.24 -1.83
N ALA A 1207 -47.47 23.52 -3.04
CA ALA A 1207 -48.16 24.77 -3.38
C ALA A 1207 -49.50 24.91 -2.62
N LYS A 1208 -50.26 23.81 -2.46
CA LYS A 1208 -51.49 23.80 -1.66
C LYS A 1208 -51.21 24.01 -0.16
N GLU A 1209 -50.18 23.38 0.38
CA GLU A 1209 -49.78 23.54 1.79
C GLU A 1209 -49.20 24.92 2.07
N ALA A 1210 -48.43 25.50 1.14
CA ALA A 1210 -47.97 26.89 1.22
C ALA A 1210 -49.16 27.86 1.21
N TYR A 1211 -50.14 27.65 0.32
CA TYR A 1211 -51.36 28.45 0.28
C TYR A 1211 -52.24 28.32 1.55
N LEU A 1212 -52.22 27.16 2.22
CA LEU A 1212 -52.93 26.93 3.49
C LEU A 1212 -52.16 27.40 4.74
N LYS A 1213 -50.89 27.79 4.60
CA LYS A 1213 -50.01 28.31 5.67
C LYS A 1213 -49.83 29.83 5.59
N VAL A 1214 -50.53 30.51 4.67
CA VAL A 1214 -50.51 31.97 4.38
C VAL A 1214 -51.84 32.62 4.77
#